data_AF-A0A2E7JB11-F1
#
_entry.id   AF-A0A2E7JB11-F1
#
_cell.length_a   1.000
_cell.length_b   1.000
_cell.length_c   1.000
_cell.angle_alpha   90.00
_cell.angle_beta   90.00
_cell.angle_gamma   90.00
#
_symmetry.space_group_name_H-M   'P 1'
#
loop_
_entity.id
_entity.type
_entity.pdbx_description
1 polymer ?
#
loop_
_entity_poly.entity_id
_entity_poly.type
_entity_poly.pdbx_seq_one_letter_code
_entity_poly.pdbx_strand_id
1 'polypeptide(L)'
;MNVSTRLFALLAMTLPSLASASVVIVNNDGANEGFNDQTVVAAVGGNTATTLGQQRLNVFQRAADILNNTFDIATTVRVGSSFDPLTCSSSFATLGQAGPAAVEFDFATRSITPHALYNQQVGSDADPGTVEINAQFNSSIDNNDNCLFNTNWYYGYDAPSGNDNSLLSVVLHEIMHGMGFLTYLQSDGSSGAGWNTAGGFVEGFDPYTYKLKDASTGQMLTDQAAGTRYNVMRSGTNLVWSGTEANAESGNYSSGINSGEVQMYAPGSYEPGSSVSHFDTAMTPNELMEPQYTEFLDTAGLAEQLLVDIGWSYNAASAPNSPPSLGVIGNRSLSEDGSLNVALSATDADGDSLTYSLGANSAALGASVSGTTLSISPTSNFNGSGTLTINVTDGEDSDSETITVTVTPVNDTPVLAGVGNQTVNEESSTSLTLSATDVDGDSLTYQLDSATAALGVSLSGTSLSIDPATDFTGAGSVTVSVSDGSLSDSETFTVTVNNINDAPVLSAVFDLTIPEDTSTTVALTATDIDGDSLTYSITSSSAELNATVSGNTVSLAPDSDYSGTGNVSVQVSDGVLTDSDTFAVTVSGTNDAPVLASVGAQSLNEDATLSFSLSATDADGDSLTYSITSADTELGASISGNSVTLTPTANYFGSGNLTVSVSDGNLTDSETISVTVNNLNDAPAINSISDKTLAWDSSRNISLSGSDVDGDSLTFSAVSADTGVATVAISGSTLTVTAATANSATTTITVTVSDGTLSADTSFSVELTDPSAVAPITLTLGGVSLNDSETYDGGLGAIAVTPAGGTGNYTTGVFFDGVDRSELISNGSLVMPDSGAFAGVYTLDVSDGSGNTATFYIERPLRLTASVDPLLQSTDSALLYIEGASAATTISLSGSGGVDFLDTTGSPLTSINAPDESSEFNRATVGLSLSAILNGTVTATASNVPDSELNLNIVASRTVTISVTDDSGRPVAGADISIVDDRLEGWGLDANAETDTNGIATIVVPATAVDIEIDGDEFSAEELQVPANTNAVSVTLDPAAVSYTLTGLIQAQGFNFDSELPEVLINLSDGSQVLADLNELSNTRIEYEWTSTLGSALPESMTVDHSALPPVTVNLNPAASAETVDITLITESDEDSSTGAGTTSVWLTLLLALISIRRRTLSPREA
;
A
#
# COMPACT_ATOMS: atom_id res chain seq x y z
N MET A 1 -10.84 -25.20 -68.35
CA MET A 1 -12.17 -24.58 -68.55
C MET A 1 -11.98 -23.16 -69.10
N ASN A 2 -12.61 -22.85 -70.25
CA ASN A 2 -12.97 -21.54 -70.85
C ASN A 2 -11.88 -20.49 -71.13
N VAL A 3 -11.75 -19.79 -72.27
CA VAL A 3 -12.33 -19.76 -73.64
C VAL A 3 -11.35 -18.88 -74.46
N SER A 4 -10.96 -19.26 -75.67
CA SER A 4 -10.92 -18.35 -76.85
C SER A 4 -10.41 -19.05 -78.11
N THR A 5 -11.37 -19.41 -78.95
CA THR A 5 -11.24 -19.80 -80.35
C THR A 5 -11.17 -18.56 -81.25
N ARG A 6 -10.18 -18.46 -82.15
CA ARG A 6 -10.19 -17.75 -83.45
C ARG A 6 -8.99 -18.25 -84.27
N LEU A 7 -8.98 -18.41 -85.58
CA LEU A 7 -9.95 -18.53 -86.68
C LEU A 7 -9.05 -18.87 -87.89
N PHE A 8 -9.29 -19.96 -88.61
CA PHE A 8 -8.58 -20.34 -89.84
C PHE A 8 -8.97 -19.42 -91.01
N ALA A 9 -8.00 -18.99 -91.84
CA ALA A 9 -8.27 -18.52 -93.21
C ALA A 9 -7.03 -18.58 -94.13
N LEU A 10 -6.88 -19.74 -94.78
CA LEU A 10 -6.60 -19.99 -96.20
C LEU A 10 -5.84 -18.92 -97.03
N LEU A 11 -4.69 -19.30 -97.60
CA LEU A 11 -4.27 -18.86 -98.94
C LEU A 11 -3.39 -19.92 -99.61
N ALA A 12 -4.00 -20.85 -100.36
CA ALA A 12 -3.29 -21.80 -101.21
C ALA A 12 -3.24 -21.24 -102.65
N MET A 13 -2.07 -20.79 -103.08
CA MET A 13 -1.74 -20.61 -104.49
C MET A 13 -1.30 -21.97 -105.06
N THR A 14 -2.05 -22.51 -106.01
CA THR A 14 -1.67 -23.70 -106.77
C THR A 14 -0.60 -23.32 -107.80
N LEU A 15 0.66 -23.70 -107.54
CA LEU A 15 1.73 -23.72 -108.54
C LEU A 15 1.57 -24.98 -109.42
N PRO A 16 1.94 -24.91 -110.71
CA PRO A 16 1.87 -26.06 -111.62
C PRO A 16 2.88 -27.13 -111.20
N SER A 17 2.47 -28.40 -111.22
CA SER A 17 3.34 -29.54 -110.93
C SER A 17 4.49 -29.60 -111.93
N LEU A 18 5.71 -29.34 -111.46
CA LEU A 18 6.92 -29.79 -112.14
C LEU A 18 6.81 -31.33 -112.21
N ALA A 19 6.86 -31.90 -113.42
CA ALA A 19 6.97 -33.35 -113.55
C ALA A 19 8.27 -33.79 -112.89
N SER A 20 8.18 -34.67 -111.90
CA SER A 20 9.36 -35.23 -111.23
C SER A 20 10.16 -36.06 -112.24
N ALA A 21 11.49 -35.97 -112.15
CA ALA A 21 12.36 -36.88 -112.85
C ALA A 21 12.11 -38.33 -112.38
N SER A 22 12.30 -39.30 -113.28
CA SER A 22 11.96 -40.69 -113.04
C SER A 22 12.77 -41.62 -113.96
N VAL A 23 12.83 -42.91 -113.61
CA VAL A 23 13.25 -43.97 -114.53
C VAL A 23 12.18 -44.14 -115.60
N VAL A 24 12.57 -44.12 -116.88
CA VAL A 24 11.69 -44.19 -118.05
C VAL A 24 12.20 -45.26 -119.01
N ILE A 25 11.30 -46.15 -119.44
CA ILE A 25 11.62 -47.24 -120.36
C ILE A 25 11.49 -46.75 -121.80
N VAL A 26 12.55 -46.95 -122.60
CA VAL A 26 12.61 -46.62 -124.02
C VAL A 26 12.62 -47.91 -124.84
N ASN A 27 11.60 -48.08 -125.68
CA ASN A 27 11.43 -49.28 -126.52
C ASN A 27 12.33 -49.19 -127.77
N ASN A 28 13.30 -50.10 -127.88
CA ASN A 28 14.22 -50.20 -129.02
C ASN A 28 13.90 -51.36 -129.98
N ASP A 29 12.81 -52.11 -129.76
CA ASP A 29 12.46 -53.29 -130.55
C ASP A 29 11.84 -52.95 -131.92
N GLY A 30 12.03 -53.85 -132.88
CA GLY A 30 11.35 -53.83 -134.18
C GLY A 30 9.86 -54.16 -134.09
N ALA A 31 9.16 -54.11 -135.23
CA ALA A 31 7.74 -54.47 -135.28
C ALA A 31 7.54 -55.99 -135.07
N ASN A 32 6.62 -56.36 -134.17
CA ASN A 32 6.34 -57.75 -133.74
C ASN A 32 7.48 -58.46 -132.97
N GLU A 33 8.44 -57.72 -132.45
CA GLU A 33 9.53 -58.24 -131.60
C GLU A 33 9.44 -57.59 -130.20
N GLY A 34 10.01 -58.25 -129.18
CA GLY A 34 10.13 -57.73 -127.82
C GLY A 34 8.86 -57.06 -127.28
N PHE A 35 8.92 -55.78 -126.96
CA PHE A 35 7.76 -55.00 -126.47
C PHE A 35 6.64 -54.81 -127.50
N ASN A 36 6.94 -54.91 -128.79
CA ASN A 36 5.98 -54.73 -129.87
C ASN A 36 5.32 -56.05 -130.31
N ASP A 37 5.63 -57.17 -129.67
CA ASP A 37 5.09 -58.50 -129.95
C ASP A 37 3.56 -58.56 -129.71
N GLN A 38 2.82 -58.88 -130.76
CA GLN A 38 1.35 -58.91 -130.78
C GLN A 38 0.77 -60.29 -130.41
N THR A 39 1.60 -61.27 -130.03
CA THR A 39 1.16 -62.62 -129.64
C THR A 39 0.18 -62.53 -128.47
N VAL A 40 -1.03 -63.05 -128.66
CA VAL A 40 -2.09 -63.00 -127.64
C VAL A 40 -1.79 -64.00 -126.54
N VAL A 41 -1.74 -63.51 -125.29
CA VAL A 41 -1.47 -64.30 -124.08
C VAL A 41 -2.50 -63.96 -122.99
N ALA A 42 -2.67 -64.86 -122.03
CA ALA A 42 -3.52 -64.60 -120.86
C ALA A 42 -2.79 -63.74 -119.82
N ALA A 43 -3.53 -62.93 -119.07
CA ALA A 43 -3.00 -62.20 -117.92
C ALA A 43 -2.37 -63.16 -116.90
N VAL A 44 -1.29 -62.73 -116.25
CA VAL A 44 -0.50 -63.57 -115.33
C VAL A 44 0.00 -62.74 -114.14
N GLY A 45 -0.11 -63.27 -112.93
CA GLY A 45 0.55 -62.72 -111.74
C GLY A 45 0.34 -61.23 -111.44
N GLY A 46 -0.86 -60.69 -111.67
CA GLY A 46 -1.15 -59.25 -111.51
C GLY A 46 -0.84 -58.38 -112.74
N ASN A 47 -0.15 -58.91 -113.75
CA ASN A 47 0.02 -58.24 -115.04
C ASN A 47 -1.21 -58.51 -115.93
N THR A 48 -2.00 -57.46 -116.18
CA THR A 48 -3.31 -57.56 -116.85
C THR A 48 -3.26 -57.47 -118.38
N ALA A 49 -2.06 -57.32 -118.97
CA ALA A 49 -1.91 -57.20 -120.42
C ALA A 49 -2.24 -58.50 -121.16
N THR A 50 -2.80 -58.35 -122.38
CA THR A 50 -3.30 -59.46 -123.21
C THR A 50 -2.42 -59.80 -124.42
N THR A 51 -1.29 -59.10 -124.59
CA THR A 51 -0.26 -59.44 -125.58
C THR A 51 1.10 -59.60 -124.90
N LEU A 52 1.95 -60.45 -125.47
CA LEU A 52 3.26 -60.78 -124.90
C LEU A 52 4.16 -59.54 -124.79
N GLY A 53 4.19 -58.70 -125.83
CA GLY A 53 4.97 -57.46 -125.82
C GLY A 53 4.51 -56.45 -124.78
N GLN A 54 3.19 -56.33 -124.56
CA GLN A 54 2.67 -55.45 -123.52
C GLN A 54 2.92 -56.01 -122.11
N GLN A 55 2.89 -57.34 -121.92
CA GLN A 55 3.28 -57.96 -120.65
C GLN A 55 4.74 -57.66 -120.32
N ARG A 56 5.66 -57.80 -121.28
CA ARG A 56 7.07 -57.40 -121.14
C ARG A 56 7.19 -55.93 -120.74
N LEU A 57 6.56 -55.01 -121.48
CA LEU A 57 6.64 -53.57 -121.19
C LEU A 57 6.11 -53.23 -119.78
N ASN A 58 5.01 -53.86 -119.37
CA ASN A 58 4.43 -53.69 -118.05
C ASN A 58 5.36 -54.15 -116.92
N VAL A 59 6.19 -55.18 -117.14
CA VAL A 59 7.20 -55.62 -116.17
C VAL A 59 8.31 -54.58 -116.03
N PHE A 60 8.79 -54.03 -117.16
CA PHE A 60 9.80 -52.97 -117.14
C PHE A 60 9.28 -51.69 -116.50
N GLN A 61 8.02 -51.34 -116.73
CA GLN A 61 7.37 -50.22 -116.06
C GLN A 61 7.25 -50.47 -114.55
N ARG A 62 6.89 -51.69 -114.14
CA ARG A 62 6.86 -52.06 -112.72
C ARG A 62 8.24 -51.96 -112.06
N ALA A 63 9.29 -52.39 -112.76
CA ALA A 63 10.67 -52.23 -112.29
C ALA A 63 11.04 -50.75 -112.13
N ALA A 64 10.70 -49.91 -113.11
CA ALA A 64 10.91 -48.47 -113.02
C ALA A 64 10.12 -47.84 -111.85
N ASP A 65 8.88 -48.26 -111.62
CA ASP A 65 8.07 -47.77 -110.49
C ASP A 65 8.70 -48.13 -109.13
N ILE A 66 9.23 -49.34 -108.99
CA ILE A 66 9.95 -49.76 -107.77
C ILE A 66 11.14 -48.82 -107.55
N LEU A 67 11.99 -48.63 -108.55
CA LEU A 67 13.15 -47.75 -108.46
C LEU A 67 12.78 -46.28 -108.18
N ASN A 68 11.68 -45.78 -108.76
CA ASN A 68 11.18 -44.41 -108.53
C ASN A 68 10.60 -44.20 -107.11
N ASN A 69 10.08 -45.25 -106.49
CA ASN A 69 9.59 -45.19 -105.10
C ASN A 69 10.73 -45.35 -104.09
N THR A 70 11.80 -46.05 -104.48
CA THR A 70 12.99 -46.26 -103.66
C THR A 70 13.90 -45.03 -103.67
N PHE A 71 14.21 -44.49 -104.86
CA PHE A 71 15.19 -43.42 -105.01
C PHE A 71 14.58 -42.08 -105.40
N ASP A 72 15.14 -41.00 -104.87
CA ASP A 72 14.90 -39.65 -105.37
C ASP A 72 15.71 -39.44 -106.66
N ILE A 73 15.07 -39.71 -107.79
CA ILE A 73 15.68 -39.58 -109.12
C ILE A 73 15.85 -38.10 -109.45
N ALA A 74 17.07 -37.58 -109.34
CA ALA A 74 17.37 -36.17 -109.55
C ALA A 74 17.22 -35.75 -111.02
N THR A 75 17.50 -36.66 -111.96
CA THR A 75 17.38 -36.46 -113.41
C THR A 75 16.80 -37.72 -114.06
N THR A 76 15.89 -37.57 -115.03
CA THR A 76 15.24 -38.71 -115.71
C THR A 76 16.27 -39.71 -116.24
N VAL A 77 16.17 -40.98 -115.85
CA VAL A 77 17.02 -42.07 -116.32
C VAL A 77 16.28 -42.86 -117.40
N ARG A 78 16.75 -42.79 -118.64
CA ARG A 78 16.17 -43.45 -119.81
C ARG A 78 16.86 -44.78 -120.05
N VAL A 79 16.10 -45.85 -119.90
CA VAL A 79 16.56 -47.22 -120.11
C VAL A 79 16.15 -47.68 -121.51
N GLY A 80 17.09 -47.65 -122.46
CA GLY A 80 16.93 -48.23 -123.78
C GLY A 80 16.91 -49.75 -123.70
N SER A 81 15.77 -50.37 -123.95
CA SER A 81 15.56 -51.80 -123.75
C SER A 81 15.14 -52.51 -125.04
N SER A 82 15.70 -53.69 -125.28
CA SER A 82 15.41 -54.55 -126.43
C SER A 82 15.46 -56.04 -126.07
N PHE A 83 14.73 -56.87 -126.83
CA PHE A 83 14.73 -58.33 -126.72
C PHE A 83 15.39 -58.96 -127.95
N ASP A 84 16.59 -59.46 -127.78
CA ASP A 84 17.37 -60.09 -128.84
C ASP A 84 17.93 -61.45 -128.37
N PRO A 85 18.30 -62.38 -129.27
CA PRO A 85 18.93 -63.62 -128.88
C PRO A 85 20.29 -63.38 -128.21
N LEU A 86 20.42 -63.78 -126.95
CA LEU A 86 21.70 -63.82 -126.23
C LEU A 86 22.21 -65.26 -126.11
N THR A 87 23.46 -65.43 -125.66
CA THR A 87 24.09 -66.74 -125.46
C THR A 87 23.17 -67.67 -124.69
N CYS A 88 22.76 -68.76 -125.31
CA CYS A 88 21.91 -69.76 -124.68
C CYS A 88 22.22 -71.19 -125.10
N SER A 89 22.08 -72.10 -124.14
CA SER A 89 22.16 -73.54 -124.26
C SER A 89 21.14 -74.21 -123.34
N SER A 90 21.08 -75.54 -123.37
CA SER A 90 20.19 -76.30 -122.49
C SER A 90 20.56 -76.24 -121.00
N SER A 91 21.76 -75.75 -120.63
CA SER A 91 22.27 -75.74 -119.26
C SER A 91 22.76 -74.38 -118.76
N PHE A 92 22.83 -73.39 -119.65
CA PHE A 92 23.32 -72.04 -119.33
C PHE A 92 22.71 -71.03 -120.30
N ALA A 93 22.32 -69.87 -119.78
CA ALA A 93 21.90 -68.73 -120.58
C ALA A 93 22.31 -67.42 -119.92
N THR A 94 22.67 -66.44 -120.74
CA THR A 94 22.64 -65.03 -120.34
C THR A 94 21.17 -64.60 -120.35
N LEU A 95 20.62 -64.24 -119.19
CA LEU A 95 19.21 -63.89 -119.02
C LEU A 95 18.96 -62.45 -119.50
N GLY A 96 19.79 -61.52 -119.03
CA GLY A 96 19.88 -60.16 -119.52
C GLY A 96 21.33 -59.69 -119.50
N GLN A 97 21.54 -58.50 -120.07
CA GLN A 97 22.75 -57.73 -119.90
C GLN A 97 22.39 -56.25 -119.97
N ALA A 98 22.89 -55.44 -119.05
CA ALA A 98 22.70 -54.01 -119.08
C ALA A 98 23.94 -53.25 -118.61
N GLY A 99 24.14 -52.07 -119.18
CA GLY A 99 25.23 -51.18 -118.81
C GLY A 99 25.00 -49.75 -119.29
N PRO A 100 25.88 -48.82 -118.90
CA PRO A 100 25.78 -47.44 -119.30
C PRO A 100 25.90 -47.31 -120.81
N ALA A 101 25.04 -46.48 -121.39
CA ALA A 101 25.19 -46.07 -122.78
C ALA A 101 26.41 -45.15 -122.98
N ALA A 102 26.77 -44.37 -121.94
CA ALA A 102 27.93 -43.51 -121.89
C ALA A 102 28.46 -43.34 -120.46
N VAL A 103 29.72 -42.94 -120.34
CA VAL A 103 30.43 -42.75 -119.06
C VAL A 103 31.16 -41.41 -119.05
N GLU A 104 31.18 -40.78 -117.89
CA GLU A 104 31.88 -39.52 -117.65
C GLU A 104 33.25 -39.82 -117.04
N PHE A 105 34.29 -39.16 -117.55
CA PHE A 105 35.68 -39.34 -117.12
C PHE A 105 36.18 -38.12 -116.35
N ASP A 106 36.40 -38.28 -115.04
CA ASP A 106 37.09 -37.27 -114.24
C ASP A 106 38.58 -37.62 -114.07
N PHE A 107 39.41 -36.96 -114.89
CA PHE A 107 40.86 -37.14 -114.89
C PHE A 107 41.54 -36.66 -113.59
N ALA A 108 40.92 -35.74 -112.83
CA ALA A 108 41.49 -35.19 -111.61
C ALA A 108 41.32 -36.16 -110.44
N THR A 109 40.12 -36.71 -110.29
CA THR A 109 39.78 -37.66 -109.22
C THR A 109 40.08 -39.12 -109.58
N ARG A 110 40.38 -39.39 -110.86
CA ARG A 110 40.58 -40.74 -111.42
C ARG A 110 39.32 -41.59 -111.39
N SER A 111 38.17 -40.92 -111.47
CA SER A 111 36.87 -41.56 -111.45
C SER A 111 36.30 -41.75 -112.84
N ILE A 112 35.57 -42.86 -113.03
CA ILE A 112 34.79 -43.16 -114.22
C ILE A 112 33.36 -43.40 -113.78
N THR A 113 32.44 -42.52 -114.12
CA THR A 113 31.08 -42.58 -113.57
C THR A 113 30.07 -42.86 -114.70
N PRO A 114 29.25 -43.92 -114.60
CA PRO A 114 28.12 -44.15 -115.50
C PRO A 114 27.22 -42.90 -115.60
N HIS A 115 26.78 -42.50 -116.80
CA HIS A 115 26.00 -41.26 -116.96
C HIS A 115 24.75 -41.19 -116.09
N ALA A 116 24.06 -42.32 -115.83
CA ALA A 116 22.92 -42.35 -114.91
C ALA A 116 23.31 -41.88 -113.49
N LEU A 117 24.42 -42.41 -112.95
CA LEU A 117 24.94 -42.03 -111.62
C LEU A 117 25.53 -40.63 -111.63
N TYR A 118 26.23 -40.24 -112.71
CA TYR A 118 26.78 -38.89 -112.84
C TYR A 118 25.66 -37.84 -112.81
N ASN A 119 24.63 -38.04 -113.64
CA ASN A 119 23.44 -37.17 -113.71
C ASN A 119 22.73 -37.07 -112.36
N GLN A 120 22.67 -38.18 -111.59
CA GLN A 120 22.13 -38.19 -110.23
C GLN A 120 22.96 -37.30 -109.30
N GLN A 121 24.28 -37.47 -109.27
CA GLN A 121 25.18 -36.75 -108.37
C GLN A 121 25.25 -35.24 -108.67
N VAL A 122 25.16 -34.85 -109.94
CA VAL A 122 25.22 -33.44 -110.35
C VAL A 122 23.84 -32.77 -110.44
N GLY A 123 22.77 -33.56 -110.47
CA GLY A 123 21.38 -33.07 -110.59
C GLY A 123 21.03 -32.46 -111.96
N SER A 124 21.74 -32.84 -113.03
CA SER A 124 21.48 -32.37 -114.39
C SER A 124 21.80 -33.41 -115.45
N ASP A 125 21.03 -33.44 -116.53
CA ASP A 125 21.23 -34.35 -117.67
C ASP A 125 22.41 -33.91 -118.55
N ALA A 126 23.50 -34.67 -118.52
CA ALA A 126 24.69 -34.41 -119.34
C ALA A 126 24.42 -34.55 -120.85
N ASP A 127 23.51 -35.45 -121.28
CA ASP A 127 23.22 -35.76 -122.68
C ASP A 127 21.70 -35.79 -122.98
N PRO A 128 21.04 -34.61 -123.09
CA PRO A 128 19.60 -34.50 -123.13
C PRO A 128 18.88 -35.36 -124.17
N GLY A 129 18.02 -36.25 -123.69
CA GLY A 129 17.11 -37.05 -124.52
C GLY A 129 17.74 -38.28 -125.17
N THR A 130 18.96 -38.63 -124.79
CA THR A 130 19.59 -39.91 -125.13
C THR A 130 19.19 -41.00 -124.13
N VAL A 131 19.62 -42.24 -124.31
CA VAL A 131 19.42 -43.30 -123.31
C VAL A 131 20.65 -43.32 -122.41
N GLU A 132 20.48 -43.36 -121.08
CA GLU A 132 21.60 -43.47 -120.13
C GLU A 132 22.00 -44.92 -119.90
N ILE A 133 21.05 -45.86 -120.01
CA ILE A 133 21.26 -47.29 -119.81
C ILE A 133 20.83 -48.04 -121.06
N ASN A 134 21.71 -48.89 -121.60
CA ASN A 134 21.36 -49.85 -122.64
C ASN A 134 21.18 -51.22 -121.99
N ALA A 135 20.00 -51.81 -122.18
CA ALA A 135 19.64 -53.10 -121.63
C ALA A 135 19.11 -54.04 -122.73
N GLN A 136 19.56 -55.29 -122.70
CA GLN A 136 19.19 -56.32 -123.66
C GLN A 136 18.80 -57.60 -122.92
N PHE A 137 17.69 -58.19 -123.30
CA PHE A 137 17.13 -59.36 -122.63
C PHE A 137 16.97 -60.51 -123.61
N ASN A 138 17.23 -61.74 -123.16
CA ASN A 138 17.33 -62.87 -124.06
C ASN A 138 15.95 -63.31 -124.58
N SER A 139 15.69 -63.04 -125.85
CA SER A 139 14.44 -63.43 -126.52
C SER A 139 14.32 -64.95 -126.74
N SER A 140 15.43 -65.70 -126.67
CA SER A 140 15.43 -67.16 -126.93
C SER A 140 14.76 -67.99 -125.84
N ILE A 141 14.51 -67.38 -124.67
CA ILE A 141 13.85 -68.03 -123.53
C ILE A 141 12.35 -68.24 -123.80
N ASP A 142 11.70 -67.35 -124.57
CA ASP A 142 10.26 -67.40 -124.81
C ASP A 142 9.78 -68.48 -125.77
N ASN A 143 10.68 -68.99 -126.61
CA ASN A 143 10.31 -69.79 -127.78
C ASN A 143 10.55 -71.30 -127.61
N ASN A 144 10.89 -71.75 -126.40
CA ASN A 144 11.22 -73.14 -126.11
C ASN A 144 12.30 -73.74 -127.04
N ASP A 145 13.27 -72.92 -127.46
CA ASP A 145 14.33 -73.25 -128.43
C ASP A 145 15.49 -74.08 -127.81
N ASN A 146 15.19 -74.97 -126.86
CA ASN A 146 16.16 -75.66 -125.98
C ASN A 146 17.01 -74.72 -125.11
N CYS A 147 16.61 -73.46 -124.95
CA CYS A 147 17.21 -72.51 -124.03
C CYS A 147 16.74 -72.83 -122.60
N LEU A 148 17.66 -73.19 -121.69
CA LEU A 148 17.34 -73.59 -120.30
C LEU A 148 16.20 -74.65 -120.15
N PHE A 149 16.24 -75.74 -120.92
CA PHE A 149 15.41 -76.96 -120.70
C PHE A 149 13.95 -76.74 -120.23
N ASN A 150 13.11 -76.10 -121.06
CA ASN A 150 11.69 -75.78 -120.80
C ASN A 150 11.43 -74.69 -119.73
N THR A 151 12.40 -73.86 -119.39
CA THR A 151 12.19 -72.62 -118.61
C THR A 151 11.79 -71.48 -119.54
N ASN A 152 10.72 -70.75 -119.22
CA ASN A 152 10.30 -69.54 -119.93
C ASN A 152 10.43 -68.30 -119.04
N TRP A 153 10.16 -67.13 -119.61
CA TRP A 153 9.96 -65.90 -118.84
C TRP A 153 8.60 -65.92 -118.14
N TYR A 154 8.58 -65.56 -116.85
CA TYR A 154 7.38 -65.25 -116.10
C TYR A 154 7.17 -63.73 -116.04
N TYR A 155 6.01 -63.28 -116.50
CA TYR A 155 5.69 -61.86 -116.69
C TYR A 155 4.81 -61.24 -115.59
N GLY A 156 4.62 -61.94 -114.48
CA GLY A 156 3.86 -61.46 -113.33
C GLY A 156 4.66 -60.52 -112.42
N TYR A 157 3.96 -59.94 -111.46
CA TYR A 157 4.49 -59.12 -110.36
C TYR A 157 4.52 -59.89 -109.03
N ASP A 158 4.30 -61.20 -109.05
CA ASP A 158 4.36 -62.13 -107.92
C ASP A 158 5.30 -63.30 -108.23
N ALA A 159 5.51 -64.20 -107.27
CA ALA A 159 6.39 -65.34 -107.47
C ALA A 159 5.82 -66.36 -108.48
N PRO A 160 6.61 -66.86 -109.45
CA PRO A 160 6.17 -67.87 -110.41
C PRO A 160 5.82 -69.18 -109.70
N SER A 161 4.70 -69.82 -110.06
CA SER A 161 4.26 -71.10 -109.47
C SER A 161 4.96 -72.34 -110.06
N GLY A 162 6.12 -72.19 -110.70
CA GLY A 162 6.83 -73.22 -111.46
C GLY A 162 8.30 -72.85 -111.71
N ASN A 163 8.95 -73.53 -112.67
CA ASN A 163 10.39 -73.33 -112.98
C ASN A 163 10.67 -72.17 -113.96
N ASP A 164 9.70 -71.28 -114.18
CA ASP A 164 9.87 -70.11 -115.04
C ASP A 164 10.63 -69.01 -114.29
N ASN A 165 11.48 -68.28 -115.00
CA ASN A 165 12.29 -67.21 -114.40
C ASN A 165 11.48 -65.91 -114.37
N SER A 166 11.45 -65.24 -113.21
CA SER A 166 10.85 -63.92 -113.07
C SER A 166 11.55 -62.90 -113.97
N LEU A 167 10.85 -62.34 -114.95
CA LEU A 167 11.41 -61.24 -115.73
C LEU A 167 11.56 -59.98 -114.86
N LEU A 168 10.68 -59.75 -113.88
CA LEU A 168 10.75 -58.56 -113.02
C LEU A 168 12.05 -58.52 -112.22
N SER A 169 12.44 -59.65 -111.61
CA SER A 169 13.69 -59.76 -110.85
C SER A 169 14.89 -59.48 -111.76
N VAL A 170 14.92 -60.08 -112.95
CA VAL A 170 16.03 -59.87 -113.89
C VAL A 170 16.06 -58.43 -114.40
N VAL A 171 14.91 -57.81 -114.70
CA VAL A 171 14.88 -56.41 -115.16
C VAL A 171 15.38 -55.46 -114.08
N LEU A 172 14.98 -55.63 -112.82
CA LEU A 172 15.50 -54.82 -111.73
C LEU A 172 17.01 -54.97 -111.56
N HIS A 173 17.50 -56.22 -111.55
CA HIS A 173 18.93 -56.55 -111.47
C HIS A 173 19.74 -55.85 -112.59
N GLU A 174 19.31 -56.02 -113.84
CA GLU A 174 19.99 -55.45 -115.00
C GLU A 174 19.94 -53.91 -115.01
N ILE A 175 18.79 -53.30 -114.72
CA ILE A 175 18.71 -51.83 -114.68
C ILE A 175 19.66 -51.26 -113.60
N MET A 176 19.76 -51.90 -112.44
CA MET A 176 20.66 -51.44 -111.37
C MET A 176 22.15 -51.59 -111.72
N HIS A 177 22.53 -52.56 -112.54
CA HIS A 177 23.85 -52.56 -113.18
C HIS A 177 24.07 -51.26 -113.95
N GLY A 178 23.14 -50.89 -114.84
CA GLY A 178 23.21 -49.61 -115.56
C GLY A 178 23.22 -48.37 -114.66
N MET A 179 22.55 -48.41 -113.51
CA MET A 179 22.50 -47.29 -112.54
C MET A 179 23.79 -47.11 -111.73
N GLY A 180 24.67 -48.12 -111.67
CA GLY A 180 25.95 -47.98 -110.99
C GLY A 180 26.59 -49.26 -110.47
N PHE A 181 25.93 -50.42 -110.55
CA PHE A 181 26.51 -51.71 -110.11
C PHE A 181 27.43 -52.34 -111.14
N LEU A 182 28.44 -51.59 -111.55
CA LEU A 182 29.41 -52.03 -112.54
C LEU A 182 30.80 -51.76 -112.02
N THR A 183 31.69 -52.70 -112.25
CA THR A 183 33.12 -52.49 -112.06
C THR A 183 33.82 -52.50 -113.40
N TYR A 184 34.79 -51.60 -113.58
CA TYR A 184 35.64 -51.56 -114.77
C TYR A 184 36.92 -52.40 -114.61
N LEU A 185 37.04 -53.23 -113.57
CA LEU A 185 38.19 -54.10 -113.38
C LEU A 185 38.22 -55.22 -114.44
N GLN A 186 39.36 -55.50 -115.08
CA GLN A 186 39.51 -56.59 -116.04
C GLN A 186 39.77 -57.93 -115.35
N SER A 187 39.74 -59.02 -116.14
CA SER A 187 39.98 -60.39 -115.66
C SER A 187 41.34 -60.62 -115.03
N ASP A 188 42.30 -59.71 -115.19
CA ASP A 188 43.63 -59.76 -114.58
C ASP A 188 43.78 -58.82 -113.36
N GLY A 189 42.68 -58.18 -112.95
CA GLY A 189 42.63 -57.22 -111.86
C GLY A 189 43.08 -55.81 -112.24
N SER A 190 43.51 -55.53 -113.47
CA SER A 190 43.81 -54.18 -113.95
C SER A 190 42.53 -53.36 -114.17
N SER A 191 42.56 -52.03 -114.06
CA SER A 191 41.42 -51.22 -114.49
C SER A 191 41.34 -51.21 -116.03
N GLY A 192 40.18 -51.50 -116.60
CA GLY A 192 39.95 -51.45 -118.03
C GLY A 192 39.94 -50.06 -118.65
N ALA A 193 40.02 -49.03 -117.81
CA ALA A 193 40.12 -47.64 -118.20
C ALA A 193 41.22 -46.96 -117.39
N GLY A 194 42.13 -46.31 -118.09
CA GLY A 194 43.27 -45.61 -117.52
C GLY A 194 43.95 -44.76 -118.58
N TRP A 195 44.77 -43.81 -118.14
CA TRP A 195 45.38 -42.83 -119.04
C TRP A 195 46.85 -42.62 -118.75
N ASN A 196 47.58 -42.27 -119.80
CA ASN A 196 48.99 -41.94 -119.71
C ASN A 196 49.14 -40.53 -119.12
N THR A 197 49.78 -40.45 -117.97
CA THR A 197 50.19 -39.17 -117.37
C THR A 197 51.69 -38.96 -117.55
N ALA A 198 52.18 -37.75 -117.26
CA ALA A 198 53.62 -37.47 -117.26
C ALA A 198 54.43 -38.34 -116.28
N GLY A 199 53.76 -38.95 -115.28
CA GLY A 199 54.36 -39.87 -114.30
C GLY A 199 54.18 -41.36 -114.60
N GLY A 200 53.54 -41.73 -115.72
CA GLY A 200 53.23 -43.12 -116.08
C GLY A 200 51.74 -43.38 -116.32
N PHE A 201 51.41 -44.63 -116.63
CA PHE A 201 50.01 -45.07 -116.72
C PHE A 201 49.35 -45.02 -115.35
N VAL A 202 48.18 -44.39 -115.28
CA VAL A 202 47.38 -44.29 -114.06
C VAL A 202 46.02 -44.92 -114.32
N GLU A 203 45.65 -45.83 -113.43
CA GLU A 203 44.37 -46.54 -113.44
C GLU A 203 43.22 -45.62 -112.99
N GLY A 204 42.07 -45.74 -113.64
CA GLY A 204 40.82 -45.09 -113.26
C GLY A 204 39.80 -46.12 -112.76
N PHE A 205 39.01 -45.75 -111.76
CA PHE A 205 38.04 -46.65 -111.14
C PHE A 205 36.67 -45.99 -111.06
N ASP A 206 35.62 -46.79 -111.10
CA ASP A 206 34.26 -46.33 -110.90
C ASP A 206 33.90 -46.22 -109.40
N PRO A 207 32.88 -45.42 -109.04
CA PRO A 207 32.43 -45.26 -107.65
C PRO A 207 32.13 -46.58 -106.92
N TYR A 208 31.68 -47.61 -107.64
CA TYR A 208 31.41 -48.92 -107.06
C TYR A 208 32.70 -49.64 -106.64
N THR A 209 33.72 -49.62 -107.50
CA THR A 209 35.04 -50.17 -107.18
C THR A 209 35.71 -49.47 -105.99
N TYR A 210 35.46 -48.16 -105.81
CA TYR A 210 35.89 -47.39 -104.62
C TYR A 210 35.22 -47.81 -103.32
N LYS A 211 34.27 -48.75 -103.33
CA LYS A 211 33.63 -49.32 -102.14
C LYS A 211 33.98 -50.80 -101.94
N LEU A 212 34.82 -51.37 -102.81
CA LEU A 212 35.33 -52.72 -102.63
C LEU A 212 36.62 -52.71 -101.80
N LYS A 213 36.68 -53.59 -100.82
CA LYS A 213 37.78 -53.70 -99.85
C LYS A 213 38.22 -55.15 -99.65
N ASP A 214 39.49 -55.33 -99.36
CA ASP A 214 40.04 -56.60 -98.89
C ASP A 214 39.92 -56.69 -97.37
N ALA A 215 39.00 -57.52 -96.88
CA ALA A 215 38.76 -57.73 -95.45
C ALA A 215 40.00 -58.25 -94.69
N SER A 216 40.92 -58.94 -95.38
CA SER A 216 42.11 -59.50 -94.73
C SER A 216 43.18 -58.45 -94.41
N THR A 217 43.21 -57.35 -95.17
CA THR A 217 44.18 -56.26 -95.00
C THR A 217 43.56 -54.93 -94.59
N GLY A 218 42.24 -54.79 -94.73
CA GLY A 218 41.51 -53.54 -94.57
C GLY A 218 41.76 -52.51 -95.67
N GLN A 219 42.50 -52.86 -96.73
CA GLN A 219 42.83 -51.95 -97.83
C GLN A 219 41.73 -51.95 -98.90
N MET A 220 41.42 -50.77 -99.43
CA MET A 220 40.53 -50.62 -100.59
C MET A 220 41.16 -51.27 -101.81
N LEU A 221 40.35 -51.87 -102.69
CA LEU A 221 40.87 -52.47 -103.91
C LEU A 221 41.63 -51.43 -104.74
N THR A 222 41.15 -50.20 -104.84
CA THR A 222 41.78 -49.10 -105.59
C THR A 222 43.20 -48.74 -105.12
N ASP A 223 43.57 -49.09 -103.89
CA ASP A 223 44.90 -48.84 -103.32
C ASP A 223 45.87 -50.03 -103.52
N GLN A 224 45.37 -51.17 -103.98
CA GLN A 224 46.16 -52.38 -104.20
C GLN A 224 46.66 -52.48 -105.65
N ALA A 225 47.79 -53.16 -105.87
CA ALA A 225 48.26 -53.47 -107.21
C ALA A 225 47.36 -54.51 -107.91
N ALA A 226 47.28 -54.48 -109.25
CA ALA A 226 46.40 -55.33 -110.07
C ALA A 226 46.43 -56.83 -109.70
N GLY A 227 47.62 -57.41 -109.51
CA GLY A 227 47.75 -58.82 -109.15
C GLY A 227 47.18 -59.17 -107.76
N THR A 228 47.21 -58.23 -106.81
CA THR A 228 46.60 -58.41 -105.48
C THR A 228 45.08 -58.29 -105.58
N ARG A 229 44.58 -57.27 -106.29
CA ARG A 229 43.13 -57.10 -106.55
C ARG A 229 42.52 -58.35 -107.17
N TYR A 230 43.19 -58.91 -108.19
CA TYR A 230 42.77 -60.16 -108.84
C TYR A 230 42.58 -61.33 -107.85
N ASN A 231 43.50 -61.48 -106.88
CA ASN A 231 43.39 -62.53 -105.87
C ASN A 231 42.23 -62.28 -104.90
N VAL A 232 42.00 -61.03 -104.50
CA VAL A 232 40.92 -60.67 -103.58
C VAL A 232 39.56 -60.85 -104.27
N MET A 233 39.39 -60.42 -105.52
CA MET A 233 38.13 -60.58 -106.26
C MET A 233 37.71 -62.04 -106.43
N ARG A 234 38.67 -62.98 -106.44
CA ARG A 234 38.39 -64.42 -106.53
C ARG A 234 38.30 -65.11 -105.16
N SER A 235 38.41 -64.35 -104.08
CA SER A 235 38.26 -64.87 -102.73
C SER A 235 36.79 -65.06 -102.42
N GLY A 236 36.40 -66.25 -101.94
CA GLY A 236 35.06 -66.50 -101.44
C GLY A 236 34.82 -65.97 -100.02
N THR A 237 35.74 -65.18 -99.45
CA THR A 237 35.59 -64.65 -98.09
C THR A 237 36.08 -63.23 -97.91
N ASN A 238 37.10 -62.80 -98.65
CA ASN A 238 37.86 -61.59 -98.33
C ASN A 238 37.41 -60.34 -99.08
N LEU A 239 36.63 -60.47 -100.15
CA LEU A 239 36.10 -59.30 -100.84
C LEU A 239 34.85 -58.81 -100.08
N VAL A 240 34.89 -57.59 -99.57
CA VAL A 240 33.79 -56.97 -98.82
C VAL A 240 33.47 -55.57 -99.30
N TRP A 241 32.27 -55.11 -99.01
CA TRP A 241 31.79 -53.75 -99.25
C TRP A 241 32.11 -52.83 -98.06
N SER A 242 32.59 -51.62 -98.32
CA SER A 242 32.99 -50.66 -97.27
C SER A 242 32.04 -49.47 -97.12
N GLY A 243 30.88 -49.50 -97.78
CA GLY A 243 29.85 -48.46 -97.64
C GLY A 243 29.14 -48.50 -96.29
N THR A 244 28.63 -47.33 -95.85
CA THR A 244 28.07 -47.16 -94.52
C THR A 244 26.64 -47.70 -94.46
N GLU A 245 25.84 -47.38 -95.47
CA GLU A 245 24.41 -47.72 -95.48
C GLU A 245 24.23 -49.24 -95.55
N ALA A 246 24.96 -49.91 -96.45
CA ALA A 246 24.84 -51.36 -96.61
C ALA A 246 25.34 -52.13 -95.38
N ASN A 247 26.36 -51.61 -94.68
CA ASN A 247 26.93 -52.27 -93.51
C ASN A 247 26.09 -52.01 -92.24
N ALA A 248 25.28 -50.96 -92.19
CA ALA A 248 24.29 -50.75 -91.12
C ALA A 248 23.27 -51.89 -91.08
N GLU A 249 22.91 -52.41 -92.26
CA GLU A 249 21.99 -53.54 -92.43
C GLU A 249 22.62 -54.91 -92.15
N SER A 250 23.94 -54.99 -91.88
CA SER A 250 24.66 -56.26 -91.72
C SER A 250 24.08 -57.17 -90.62
N GLY A 251 23.44 -56.60 -89.59
CA GLY A 251 22.77 -57.35 -88.53
C GLY A 251 21.53 -58.12 -88.97
N ASN A 252 20.96 -57.79 -90.14
CA ASN A 252 19.76 -58.42 -90.68
C ASN A 252 20.06 -59.74 -91.42
N TYR A 253 21.32 -60.06 -91.66
CA TYR A 253 21.74 -61.23 -92.44
C TYR A 253 22.42 -62.29 -91.57
N SER A 254 22.04 -63.55 -91.79
CA SER A 254 22.58 -64.70 -91.04
C SER A 254 23.86 -65.29 -91.65
N SER A 255 24.19 -64.91 -92.88
CA SER A 255 25.36 -65.31 -93.67
C SER A 255 25.63 -64.29 -94.77
N GLY A 256 26.83 -64.29 -95.37
CA GLY A 256 27.24 -63.28 -96.36
C GLY A 256 27.80 -61.99 -95.74
N ILE A 257 28.22 -62.03 -94.46
CA ILE A 257 28.84 -60.93 -93.73
C ILE A 257 30.22 -61.37 -93.19
N ASN A 258 31.24 -60.53 -93.37
CA ASN A 258 32.57 -60.72 -92.79
C ASN A 258 32.97 -59.47 -91.99
N SER A 259 33.19 -59.66 -90.69
CA SER A 259 33.64 -58.60 -89.77
C SER A 259 32.69 -57.38 -89.73
N GLY A 260 31.38 -57.62 -89.84
CA GLY A 260 30.35 -56.58 -89.87
C GLY A 260 30.16 -55.92 -91.24
N GLU A 261 30.82 -56.43 -92.28
CA GLU A 261 30.74 -55.89 -93.64
C GLU A 261 30.19 -56.90 -94.63
N VAL A 262 29.42 -56.42 -95.61
CA VAL A 262 28.78 -57.25 -96.63
C VAL A 262 29.81 -57.91 -97.54
N GLN A 263 29.74 -59.23 -97.72
CA GLN A 263 30.64 -59.99 -98.60
C GLN A 263 30.17 -59.92 -100.05
N MET A 264 31.12 -59.70 -100.96
CA MET A 264 30.89 -59.57 -102.40
C MET A 264 31.51 -60.73 -103.18
N TYR A 265 31.00 -61.00 -104.37
CA TYR A 265 31.36 -62.14 -105.22
C TYR A 265 31.64 -61.74 -106.67
N ALA A 266 32.65 -62.37 -107.28
CA ALA A 266 32.95 -62.29 -108.71
C ALA A 266 32.82 -63.67 -109.38
N PRO A 267 32.12 -63.82 -110.52
CA PRO A 267 31.96 -65.09 -111.21
C PRO A 267 33.27 -65.71 -111.73
N GLY A 268 33.31 -67.05 -111.75
CA GLY A 268 34.46 -67.89 -112.10
C GLY A 268 34.81 -68.00 -113.59
N SER A 269 34.62 -66.95 -114.39
CA SER A 269 35.24 -66.70 -115.70
C SER A 269 34.88 -65.27 -116.10
N TYR A 270 35.74 -64.31 -115.74
CA TYR A 270 35.46 -62.90 -115.94
C TYR A 270 35.50 -62.56 -117.44
N GLU A 271 34.34 -62.38 -118.06
CA GLU A 271 34.17 -61.90 -119.43
C GLU A 271 33.84 -60.40 -119.46
N PRO A 272 34.12 -59.67 -120.56
CA PRO A 272 33.74 -58.26 -120.68
C PRO A 272 32.23 -58.07 -120.43
N GLY A 273 31.89 -57.28 -119.40
CA GLY A 273 30.50 -57.04 -118.97
C GLY A 273 30.08 -57.76 -117.68
N SER A 274 30.88 -58.70 -117.16
CA SER A 274 30.64 -59.28 -115.83
C SER A 274 31.14 -58.32 -114.75
N SER A 275 30.32 -57.95 -113.77
CA SER A 275 30.75 -57.10 -112.66
C SER A 275 31.00 -57.91 -111.38
N VAL A 276 31.97 -57.44 -110.58
CA VAL A 276 32.21 -57.83 -109.18
C VAL A 276 31.17 -57.12 -108.31
N SER A 277 29.90 -57.34 -108.60
CA SER A 277 28.80 -56.62 -107.98
C SER A 277 27.70 -57.54 -107.44
N HIS A 278 28.02 -58.82 -107.33
CA HIS A 278 27.13 -59.80 -106.74
C HIS A 278 27.43 -59.95 -105.26
N PHE A 279 26.43 -60.31 -104.48
CA PHE A 279 26.64 -60.73 -103.09
C PHE A 279 27.22 -62.14 -103.03
N ASP A 280 27.81 -62.48 -101.88
CA ASP A 280 28.25 -63.85 -101.63
C ASP A 280 27.12 -64.87 -101.88
N THR A 281 27.46 -65.99 -102.52
CA THR A 281 26.52 -67.07 -102.89
C THR A 281 25.82 -67.74 -101.71
N ALA A 282 26.23 -67.45 -100.47
CA ALA A 282 25.64 -67.95 -99.25
C ALA A 282 24.83 -66.89 -98.50
N MET A 283 24.57 -65.71 -99.06
CA MET A 283 23.78 -64.66 -98.40
C MET A 283 22.38 -65.19 -98.01
N THR A 284 21.89 -64.87 -96.80
CA THR A 284 20.57 -65.33 -96.34
C THR A 284 19.94 -64.32 -95.35
N PRO A 285 18.75 -63.76 -95.63
CA PRO A 285 17.87 -64.01 -96.80
C PRO A 285 18.51 -63.63 -98.15
N ASN A 286 17.97 -64.16 -99.25
CA ASN A 286 18.50 -63.92 -100.59
C ASN A 286 18.10 -62.53 -101.10
N GLU A 287 19.01 -61.92 -101.85
CA GLU A 287 18.95 -60.51 -102.26
C GLU A 287 19.10 -60.35 -103.77
N LEU A 288 18.70 -59.20 -104.32
CA LEU A 288 18.54 -59.01 -105.77
C LEU A 288 19.83 -59.15 -106.60
N MET A 289 21.00 -58.99 -105.96
CA MET A 289 22.31 -59.15 -106.60
C MET A 289 22.98 -60.50 -106.25
N GLU A 290 22.22 -61.52 -105.86
CA GLU A 290 22.76 -62.85 -105.59
C GLU A 290 22.90 -63.70 -106.89
N PRO A 291 24.04 -64.36 -107.15
CA PRO A 291 24.35 -64.91 -108.47
C PRO A 291 23.79 -66.33 -108.74
N GLN A 292 23.15 -66.99 -107.77
CA GLN A 292 22.77 -68.42 -107.88
C GLN A 292 21.26 -68.71 -107.82
N TYR A 293 20.42 -67.73 -107.49
CA TYR A 293 18.99 -67.97 -107.27
C TYR A 293 18.12 -67.08 -108.16
N THR A 294 17.21 -67.70 -108.91
CA THR A 294 16.17 -67.03 -109.70
C THR A 294 14.87 -66.87 -108.92
N GLU A 295 14.96 -66.79 -107.59
CA GLU A 295 13.78 -66.55 -106.77
C GLU A 295 13.19 -65.15 -107.01
N PHE A 296 11.91 -65.03 -106.70
CA PHE A 296 11.16 -63.82 -107.01
C PHE A 296 11.48 -62.72 -105.99
N LEU A 297 11.91 -61.58 -106.49
CA LEU A 297 12.16 -60.37 -105.72
C LEU A 297 11.49 -59.19 -106.43
N ASP A 298 10.73 -58.41 -105.68
CA ASP A 298 10.02 -57.21 -106.14
C ASP A 298 10.46 -55.94 -105.41
N THR A 299 11.62 -55.99 -104.75
CA THR A 299 12.30 -54.85 -104.13
C THR A 299 13.76 -54.81 -104.58
N ALA A 300 14.42 -53.66 -104.39
CA ALA A 300 15.86 -53.54 -104.65
C ALA A 300 16.71 -54.30 -103.61
N GLY A 301 16.13 -54.73 -102.48
CA GLY A 301 16.82 -55.46 -101.43
C GLY A 301 18.01 -54.69 -100.85
N LEU A 302 19.05 -55.39 -100.40
CA LEU A 302 20.31 -54.78 -99.94
C LEU A 302 21.01 -53.92 -101.01
N ALA A 303 20.67 -54.16 -102.28
CA ALA A 303 21.16 -53.39 -103.40
C ALA A 303 20.62 -51.94 -103.38
N GLU A 304 19.56 -51.66 -102.64
CA GLU A 304 19.15 -50.30 -102.34
C GLU A 304 20.26 -49.49 -101.65
N GLN A 305 20.78 -50.02 -100.54
CA GLN A 305 21.81 -49.37 -99.72
C GLN A 305 23.13 -49.21 -100.49
N LEU A 306 23.49 -50.20 -101.33
CA LEU A 306 24.71 -50.11 -102.16
C LEU A 306 24.63 -48.96 -103.17
N LEU A 307 23.46 -48.72 -103.78
CA LEU A 307 23.28 -47.58 -104.68
C LEU A 307 23.38 -46.24 -103.93
N VAL A 308 22.84 -46.15 -102.71
CA VAL A 308 22.98 -44.94 -101.88
C VAL A 308 24.44 -44.69 -101.52
N ASP A 309 25.18 -45.73 -101.13
CA ASP A 309 26.60 -45.65 -100.79
C ASP A 309 27.49 -45.07 -101.92
N ILE A 310 27.09 -45.25 -103.19
CA ILE A 310 27.82 -44.74 -104.36
C ILE A 310 27.27 -43.42 -104.92
N GLY A 311 26.19 -42.87 -104.35
CA GLY A 311 25.71 -41.51 -104.64
C GLY A 311 24.26 -41.38 -105.12
N TRP A 312 23.44 -42.43 -105.00
CA TRP A 312 21.97 -42.27 -105.07
C TRP A 312 21.41 -41.77 -103.73
N SER A 313 20.16 -41.33 -103.70
CA SER A 313 19.50 -40.83 -102.48
C SER A 313 18.11 -41.44 -102.35
N TYR A 314 17.67 -41.72 -101.11
CA TYR A 314 16.33 -42.23 -100.84
C TYR A 314 15.26 -41.23 -101.24
N ASN A 315 14.10 -41.73 -101.66
CA ASN A 315 12.89 -40.94 -101.69
C ASN A 315 12.49 -40.57 -100.24
N ALA A 316 12.33 -39.28 -99.95
CA ALA A 316 12.04 -38.78 -98.60
C ALA A 316 10.78 -39.38 -97.94
N ALA A 317 9.84 -39.92 -98.73
CA ALA A 317 8.64 -40.57 -98.19
C ALA A 317 8.89 -41.97 -97.59
N SER A 318 10.10 -42.52 -97.74
CA SER A 318 10.42 -43.93 -97.45
C SER A 318 11.70 -44.10 -96.60
N ALA A 319 12.22 -43.04 -95.97
CA ALA A 319 13.44 -43.12 -95.16
C ALA A 319 13.19 -43.82 -93.79
N PRO A 320 14.18 -44.56 -93.22
CA PRO A 320 14.09 -45.16 -91.86
C PRO A 320 14.12 -44.12 -90.72
N ASN A 321 13.50 -44.41 -89.55
CA ASN A 321 13.46 -43.54 -88.35
C ASN A 321 14.70 -43.69 -87.42
N SER A 322 15.10 -42.60 -86.75
CA SER A 322 16.18 -42.53 -85.75
C SER A 322 15.63 -42.18 -84.35
N PRO A 323 16.14 -42.81 -83.27
CA PRO A 323 15.65 -42.54 -81.91
C PRO A 323 16.20 -41.23 -81.29
N PRO A 324 15.47 -40.61 -80.34
CA PRO A 324 15.91 -39.37 -79.70
C PRO A 324 17.02 -39.62 -78.67
N SER A 325 17.90 -38.65 -78.47
CA SER A 325 19.00 -38.71 -77.48
C SER A 325 18.86 -37.60 -76.42
N LEU A 326 18.68 -37.99 -75.15
CA LEU A 326 18.54 -37.08 -74.01
C LEU A 326 19.90 -36.54 -73.56
N GLY A 327 20.01 -35.22 -73.44
CA GLY A 327 21.18 -34.56 -72.86
C GLY A 327 21.26 -34.78 -71.34
N VAL A 328 22.48 -34.99 -70.84
CA VAL A 328 22.74 -35.32 -69.43
C VAL A 328 22.18 -34.27 -68.46
N ILE A 329 21.32 -34.70 -67.54
CA ILE A 329 20.69 -33.91 -66.49
C ILE A 329 21.55 -33.92 -65.22
N GLY A 330 22.05 -35.09 -64.80
CA GLY A 330 22.90 -35.24 -63.60
C GLY A 330 22.21 -35.00 -62.25
N ASN A 331 22.85 -35.45 -61.17
CA ASN A 331 22.35 -35.33 -59.79
C ASN A 331 22.18 -33.88 -59.35
N ARG A 332 21.17 -33.61 -58.51
CA ARG A 332 20.80 -32.26 -58.06
C ARG A 332 20.77 -32.15 -56.53
N SER A 333 20.92 -30.93 -56.03
CA SER A 333 20.81 -30.63 -54.60
C SER A 333 20.12 -29.29 -54.40
N LEU A 334 19.32 -29.19 -53.35
CA LEU A 334 18.65 -27.97 -52.87
C LEU A 334 18.44 -28.06 -51.35
N SER A 335 18.10 -26.96 -50.70
CA SER A 335 17.63 -26.97 -49.32
C SER A 335 16.17 -27.41 -49.25
N GLU A 336 15.74 -27.90 -48.08
CA GLU A 336 14.31 -28.01 -47.81
C GLU A 336 13.63 -26.64 -47.93
N ASP A 337 12.36 -26.67 -48.32
CA ASP A 337 11.52 -25.51 -48.68
C ASP A 337 12.01 -24.64 -49.86
N GLY A 338 13.10 -25.04 -50.51
CA GLY A 338 13.59 -24.47 -51.77
C GLY A 338 12.88 -25.02 -53.00
N SER A 339 13.02 -24.32 -54.13
CA SER A 339 12.62 -24.86 -55.44
C SER A 339 13.77 -24.76 -56.44
N LEU A 340 13.86 -25.74 -57.34
CA LEU A 340 14.89 -25.82 -58.36
C LEU A 340 14.26 -26.10 -59.73
N ASN A 341 14.59 -25.27 -60.72
CA ASN A 341 14.23 -25.49 -62.12
C ASN A 341 15.48 -25.91 -62.93
N VAL A 342 15.35 -26.98 -63.71
CA VAL A 342 16.40 -27.54 -64.56
C VAL A 342 15.91 -27.58 -66.01
N ALA A 343 16.67 -26.99 -66.92
CA ALA A 343 16.39 -27.06 -68.35
C ALA A 343 16.77 -28.45 -68.89
N LEU A 344 15.88 -29.05 -69.67
CA LEU A 344 16.04 -30.32 -70.36
C LEU A 344 16.36 -30.05 -71.84
N SER A 345 17.21 -30.88 -72.42
CA SER A 345 17.59 -30.81 -73.84
C SER A 345 17.78 -32.21 -74.39
N ALA A 346 17.41 -32.42 -75.65
CA ALA A 346 17.58 -33.67 -76.37
C ALA A 346 17.71 -33.34 -77.86
N THR A 347 18.28 -34.26 -78.63
CA THR A 347 18.42 -34.15 -80.08
C THR A 347 17.86 -35.38 -80.75
N ASP A 348 17.25 -35.19 -81.92
CA ASP A 348 16.88 -36.27 -82.82
C ASP A 348 17.52 -36.03 -84.20
N ALA A 349 17.97 -37.11 -84.84
CA ALA A 349 18.76 -37.05 -86.07
C ALA A 349 17.91 -36.74 -87.31
N ASP A 350 16.66 -37.21 -87.33
CA ASP A 350 15.74 -37.02 -88.46
C ASP A 350 14.85 -35.77 -88.29
N GLY A 351 14.89 -35.17 -87.10
CA GLY A 351 14.33 -33.87 -86.80
C GLY A 351 12.92 -33.91 -86.22
N ASP A 352 12.52 -35.06 -85.66
CA ASP A 352 11.20 -35.27 -85.10
C ASP A 352 10.95 -34.48 -83.82
N SER A 353 9.66 -34.30 -83.52
CA SER A 353 9.24 -33.45 -82.41
C SER A 353 9.45 -34.16 -81.07
N LEU A 354 10.25 -33.58 -80.18
CA LEU A 354 10.58 -34.18 -78.90
C LEU A 354 9.63 -33.77 -77.78
N THR A 355 9.15 -34.76 -77.02
CA THR A 355 8.31 -34.55 -75.84
C THR A 355 8.98 -35.11 -74.59
N TYR A 356 9.14 -34.27 -73.56
CA TYR A 356 9.68 -34.68 -72.26
C TYR A 356 8.56 -35.08 -71.31
N SER A 357 8.80 -36.09 -70.50
CA SER A 357 7.88 -36.51 -69.45
C SER A 357 8.63 -36.96 -68.20
N LEU A 358 7.91 -36.96 -67.08
CA LEU A 358 8.42 -37.48 -65.82
C LEU A 358 8.02 -38.96 -65.68
N GLY A 359 9.00 -39.83 -65.51
CA GLY A 359 8.83 -41.24 -65.21
C GLY A 359 8.68 -41.50 -63.71
N ALA A 360 9.39 -42.50 -63.20
CA ALA A 360 9.40 -42.80 -61.77
C ALA A 360 9.99 -41.63 -60.97
N ASN A 361 9.30 -41.21 -59.91
CA ASN A 361 9.78 -40.15 -59.03
C ASN A 361 9.52 -40.47 -57.56
N SER A 362 10.34 -39.89 -56.70
CA SER A 362 10.07 -39.80 -55.27
C SER A 362 9.08 -38.67 -55.03
N ALA A 363 7.85 -38.99 -54.62
CA ALA A 363 6.77 -38.01 -54.46
C ALA A 363 7.13 -36.81 -53.56
N ALA A 364 7.96 -37.05 -52.53
CA ALA A 364 8.43 -36.02 -51.60
C ALA A 364 9.29 -34.92 -52.26
N LEU A 365 9.80 -35.13 -53.48
CA LEU A 365 10.53 -34.11 -54.24
C LEU A 365 9.62 -33.15 -55.02
N GLY A 366 8.31 -33.43 -55.11
CA GLY A 366 7.33 -32.61 -55.82
C GLY A 366 7.71 -32.26 -57.26
N ALA A 367 8.36 -33.21 -57.95
CA ALA A 367 8.90 -32.96 -59.29
C ALA A 367 7.79 -32.92 -60.36
N SER A 368 7.95 -32.06 -61.34
CA SER A 368 7.08 -31.95 -62.52
C SER A 368 7.86 -31.56 -63.76
N VAL A 369 7.38 -31.96 -64.95
CA VAL A 369 7.96 -31.57 -66.24
C VAL A 369 6.90 -30.80 -67.04
N SER A 370 7.28 -29.63 -67.54
CA SER A 370 6.44 -28.80 -68.40
C SER A 370 7.27 -28.29 -69.58
N GLY A 371 6.97 -28.78 -70.79
CA GLY A 371 7.80 -28.53 -71.97
C GLY A 371 9.22 -29.07 -71.75
N THR A 372 10.22 -28.19 -71.84
CA THR A 372 11.64 -28.52 -71.65
C THR A 372 12.15 -28.19 -70.25
N THR A 373 11.28 -28.00 -69.24
CA THR A 373 11.72 -27.66 -67.87
C THR A 373 11.27 -28.71 -66.87
N LEU A 374 12.23 -29.24 -66.10
CA LEU A 374 12.01 -30.01 -64.89
C LEU A 374 11.99 -29.06 -63.69
N SER A 375 10.88 -29.03 -62.95
CA SER A 375 10.73 -28.28 -61.71
C SER A 375 10.72 -29.24 -60.52
N ILE A 376 11.50 -28.96 -59.50
CA ILE A 376 11.62 -29.75 -58.26
C ILE A 376 11.27 -28.82 -57.10
N SER A 377 10.27 -29.20 -56.31
CA SER A 377 9.84 -28.47 -55.12
C SER A 377 9.47 -29.51 -54.06
N PRO A 378 10.38 -29.83 -53.14
CA PRO A 378 10.12 -30.81 -52.10
C PRO A 378 8.86 -30.46 -51.32
N THR A 379 8.18 -31.47 -50.78
CA THR A 379 7.14 -31.25 -49.79
C THR A 379 7.75 -30.52 -48.59
N SER A 380 7.00 -29.60 -47.96
CA SER A 380 7.46 -28.84 -46.79
C SER A 380 8.16 -29.75 -45.78
N ASN A 381 9.32 -29.32 -45.30
CA ASN A 381 10.08 -29.98 -44.22
C ASN A 381 10.58 -31.39 -44.58
N PHE A 382 10.71 -31.69 -45.89
CA PHE A 382 11.36 -32.90 -46.36
C PHE A 382 12.85 -32.67 -46.56
N ASN A 383 13.65 -33.33 -45.74
CA ASN A 383 15.09 -33.48 -45.90
C ASN A 383 15.47 -34.95 -46.20
N GLY A 384 16.51 -35.16 -47.00
CA GLY A 384 16.96 -36.50 -47.40
C GLY A 384 17.24 -36.62 -48.89
N SER A 385 17.20 -37.83 -49.44
CA SER A 385 17.49 -38.07 -50.85
C SER A 385 16.37 -38.83 -51.54
N GLY A 386 16.04 -38.44 -52.77
CA GLY A 386 15.09 -39.14 -53.64
C GLY A 386 15.60 -39.25 -55.06
N THR A 387 14.94 -40.05 -55.89
CA THR A 387 15.30 -40.22 -57.31
C THR A 387 14.18 -39.72 -58.23
N LEU A 388 14.57 -39.26 -59.43
CA LEU A 388 13.68 -38.82 -60.51
C LEU A 388 14.17 -39.43 -61.82
N THR A 389 13.27 -40.03 -62.60
CA THR A 389 13.53 -40.47 -63.97
C THR A 389 12.85 -39.52 -64.95
N ILE A 390 13.62 -38.96 -65.90
CA ILE A 390 13.12 -38.07 -66.94
C ILE A 390 13.22 -38.83 -68.27
N ASN A 391 12.14 -38.79 -69.04
CA ASN A 391 12.05 -39.45 -70.35
C ASN A 391 11.91 -38.40 -71.46
N VAL A 392 12.41 -38.71 -72.65
CA VAL A 392 12.13 -38.00 -73.91
C VAL A 392 11.69 -39.00 -74.97
N THR A 393 10.72 -38.63 -75.80
CA THR A 393 10.21 -39.44 -76.92
C THR A 393 9.94 -38.58 -78.14
N ASP A 394 10.15 -39.12 -79.33
CA ASP A 394 9.80 -38.54 -80.64
C ASP A 394 8.39 -38.95 -81.12
N GLY A 395 7.77 -39.94 -80.46
CA GLY A 395 6.48 -40.52 -80.82
C GLY A 395 6.54 -42.01 -81.18
N GLU A 396 7.73 -42.52 -81.50
CA GLU A 396 7.99 -43.92 -81.86
C GLU A 396 8.99 -44.56 -80.89
N ASP A 397 10.13 -43.89 -80.65
CA ASP A 397 11.20 -44.31 -79.75
C ASP A 397 11.38 -43.36 -78.55
N SER A 398 12.20 -43.77 -77.56
CA SER A 398 12.42 -42.98 -76.34
C SER A 398 13.79 -43.19 -75.71
N ASP A 399 14.28 -42.15 -75.02
CA ASP A 399 15.47 -42.18 -74.17
C ASP A 399 15.15 -41.65 -72.76
N SER A 400 15.92 -42.05 -71.75
CA SER A 400 15.65 -41.68 -70.35
C SER A 400 16.90 -41.60 -69.48
N GLU A 401 16.85 -40.74 -68.45
CA GLU A 401 17.89 -40.63 -67.43
C GLU A 401 17.27 -40.66 -66.02
N THR A 402 17.88 -41.39 -65.10
CA THR A 402 17.53 -41.35 -63.67
C THR A 402 18.57 -40.58 -62.88
N ILE A 403 18.14 -39.54 -62.18
CA ILE A 403 18.98 -38.69 -61.33
C ILE A 403 18.62 -38.84 -59.85
N THR A 404 19.59 -38.61 -58.97
CA THR A 404 19.37 -38.45 -57.53
C THR A 404 19.27 -36.97 -57.16
N VAL A 405 18.30 -36.61 -56.33
CA VAL A 405 18.13 -35.28 -55.76
C VAL A 405 18.31 -35.35 -54.25
N THR A 406 19.24 -34.55 -53.71
CA THR A 406 19.47 -34.42 -52.26
C THR A 406 18.86 -33.12 -51.75
N VAL A 407 18.01 -33.21 -50.74
CA VAL A 407 17.40 -32.09 -50.03
C VAL A 407 18.08 -31.95 -48.66
N THR A 408 18.76 -30.82 -48.43
CA THR A 408 19.48 -30.58 -47.16
C THR A 408 18.57 -29.93 -46.13
N PRO A 409 18.65 -30.34 -44.84
CA PRO A 409 17.81 -29.73 -43.81
C PRO A 409 18.13 -28.26 -43.54
N VAL A 410 17.14 -27.53 -43.06
CA VAL A 410 17.13 -26.13 -42.64
C VAL A 410 16.35 -26.07 -41.32
N ASN A 411 17.00 -25.60 -40.26
CA ASN A 411 16.41 -25.49 -38.92
C ASN A 411 15.12 -24.66 -38.94
N ASP A 412 14.00 -25.25 -38.56
CA ASP A 412 12.71 -24.60 -38.36
C ASP A 412 12.63 -23.93 -36.99
N THR A 413 11.69 -22.99 -36.79
CA THR A 413 11.48 -22.39 -35.46
C THR A 413 10.59 -23.31 -34.62
N PRO A 414 10.93 -23.57 -33.34
CA PRO A 414 10.04 -24.32 -32.46
C PRO A 414 8.73 -23.55 -32.26
N VAL A 415 7.60 -24.25 -32.20
CA VAL A 415 6.27 -23.64 -32.05
C VAL A 415 5.75 -23.88 -30.65
N LEU A 416 5.56 -22.80 -29.87
CA LEU A 416 5.00 -22.87 -28.52
C LEU A 416 3.48 -23.07 -28.58
N ALA A 417 2.95 -24.02 -27.80
CA ALA A 417 1.51 -24.17 -27.66
C ALA A 417 0.93 -23.00 -26.86
N GLY A 418 -0.20 -22.44 -27.32
CA GLY A 418 -0.83 -21.30 -26.66
C GLY A 418 -1.20 -21.59 -25.20
N VAL A 419 -0.66 -20.78 -24.27
CA VAL A 419 -0.87 -20.92 -22.82
C VAL A 419 -2.24 -20.38 -22.39
N GLY A 420 -2.68 -19.27 -23.01
CA GLY A 420 -3.94 -18.59 -22.70
C GLY A 420 -3.90 -17.84 -21.35
N ASN A 421 -4.86 -16.91 -21.18
CA ASN A 421 -4.99 -16.13 -19.95
C ASN A 421 -5.33 -17.03 -18.76
N GLN A 422 -4.75 -16.72 -17.60
CA GLN A 422 -4.92 -17.48 -16.37
C GLN A 422 -5.67 -16.67 -15.32
N THR A 423 -6.33 -17.37 -14.42
CA THR A 423 -6.96 -16.79 -13.24
C THR A 423 -6.57 -17.60 -12.02
N VAL A 424 -6.12 -16.91 -10.99
CA VAL A 424 -5.75 -17.50 -9.69
C VAL A 424 -6.34 -16.61 -8.60
N ASN A 425 -6.50 -17.13 -7.40
CA ASN A 425 -6.84 -16.31 -6.25
C ASN A 425 -5.54 -15.85 -5.59
N GLU A 426 -5.57 -14.74 -4.87
CA GLU A 426 -4.48 -14.42 -3.95
C GLU A 426 -4.27 -15.54 -2.91
N GLU A 427 -3.06 -15.59 -2.33
CA GLU A 427 -2.59 -16.62 -1.37
C GLU A 427 -2.70 -18.06 -1.89
N SER A 428 -2.89 -18.24 -3.19
CA SER A 428 -3.02 -19.53 -3.85
C SER A 428 -2.04 -19.65 -5.00
N SER A 429 -1.36 -20.79 -5.09
CA SER A 429 -0.46 -21.08 -6.21
C SER A 429 -1.11 -21.97 -7.26
N THR A 430 -0.70 -21.79 -8.51
CA THR A 430 -1.08 -22.66 -9.63
C THR A 430 0.14 -23.01 -10.48
N SER A 431 0.10 -24.14 -11.17
CA SER A 431 1.19 -24.62 -12.03
C SER A 431 0.68 -25.02 -13.41
N LEU A 432 1.39 -24.60 -14.44
CA LEU A 432 1.11 -24.87 -15.85
C LEU A 432 2.27 -25.67 -16.44
N THR A 433 1.97 -26.58 -17.35
CA THR A 433 3.01 -27.26 -18.13
C THR A 433 3.08 -26.62 -19.52
N LEU A 434 4.21 -26.01 -19.85
CA LEU A 434 4.50 -25.50 -21.18
C LEU A 434 4.80 -26.68 -22.12
N SER A 435 4.37 -26.56 -23.37
CA SER A 435 4.66 -27.54 -24.41
C SER A 435 4.88 -26.83 -25.73
N ALA A 436 5.81 -27.32 -26.51
CA ALA A 436 6.14 -26.84 -27.84
C ALA A 436 6.46 -28.04 -28.73
N THR A 437 6.38 -27.83 -30.04
CA THR A 437 6.78 -28.82 -31.04
C THR A 437 7.80 -28.21 -31.97
N ASP A 438 8.77 -29.01 -32.35
CA ASP A 438 9.80 -28.64 -33.31
C ASP A 438 9.82 -29.67 -34.43
N VAL A 439 9.86 -29.19 -35.67
CA VAL A 439 9.74 -30.03 -36.86
C VAL A 439 10.97 -30.92 -37.02
N ASP A 440 12.16 -30.38 -36.73
CA ASP A 440 13.44 -31.08 -36.82
C ASP A 440 13.66 -32.06 -35.66
N GLY A 441 12.86 -31.90 -34.59
CA GLY A 441 12.97 -32.69 -33.37
C GLY A 441 14.13 -32.25 -32.49
N ASP A 442 14.56 -30.99 -32.64
CA ASP A 442 15.62 -30.41 -31.85
C ASP A 442 15.24 -30.30 -30.36
N SER A 443 16.25 -30.27 -29.50
CA SER A 443 16.04 -30.27 -28.05
C SER A 443 15.58 -28.88 -27.59
N LEU A 444 14.38 -28.82 -27.04
CA LEU A 444 13.74 -27.55 -26.66
C LEU A 444 14.10 -27.10 -25.24
N THR A 445 14.41 -25.83 -25.11
CA THR A 445 14.68 -25.13 -23.84
C THR A 445 13.63 -24.04 -23.65
N TYR A 446 12.96 -24.05 -22.50
CA TYR A 446 11.95 -23.06 -22.14
C TYR A 446 12.56 -22.02 -21.22
N GLN A 447 12.16 -20.77 -21.40
CA GLN A 447 12.62 -19.64 -20.61
C GLN A 447 11.45 -18.76 -20.18
N LEU A 448 11.55 -18.24 -18.96
CA LEU A 448 10.69 -17.17 -18.47
C LEU A 448 11.40 -15.85 -18.80
N ASP A 449 10.90 -15.13 -19.80
CA ASP A 449 11.52 -13.89 -20.27
C ASP A 449 11.20 -12.73 -19.35
N SER A 450 9.93 -12.63 -18.95
CA SER A 450 9.45 -11.61 -18.01
C SER A 450 8.17 -12.04 -17.31
N ALA A 451 7.98 -11.55 -16.09
CA ALA A 451 6.71 -11.61 -15.38
C ALA A 451 6.54 -10.37 -14.52
N THR A 452 5.30 -9.96 -14.27
CA THR A 452 4.99 -9.01 -13.20
C THR A 452 5.51 -9.59 -11.88
N ALA A 453 6.39 -8.87 -11.18
CA ALA A 453 7.10 -9.38 -10.00
C ALA A 453 6.16 -9.92 -8.91
N ALA A 454 5.02 -9.25 -8.69
CA ALA A 454 4.02 -9.64 -7.71
C ALA A 454 3.26 -10.93 -8.03
N LEU A 455 3.42 -11.52 -9.22
CA LEU A 455 2.85 -12.84 -9.56
C LEU A 455 3.74 -14.03 -9.10
N GLY A 456 4.94 -13.76 -8.57
CA GLY A 456 5.89 -14.78 -8.08
C GLY A 456 6.18 -15.91 -9.08
N VAL A 457 6.22 -15.59 -10.37
CA VAL A 457 6.33 -16.60 -11.43
C VAL A 457 7.72 -17.21 -11.46
N SER A 458 7.79 -18.54 -11.54
CA SER A 458 9.03 -19.28 -11.73
C SER A 458 8.86 -20.39 -12.77
N LEU A 459 9.94 -20.71 -13.49
CA LEU A 459 9.95 -21.76 -14.49
C LEU A 459 11.04 -22.78 -14.16
N SER A 460 10.68 -24.06 -14.10
CA SER A 460 11.62 -25.17 -13.93
C SER A 460 11.34 -26.26 -14.98
N GLY A 461 12.25 -26.39 -15.95
CA GLY A 461 12.02 -27.21 -17.13
C GLY A 461 10.82 -26.67 -17.92
N THR A 462 9.76 -27.46 -18.01
CA THR A 462 8.48 -27.08 -18.63
C THR A 462 7.42 -26.61 -17.64
N SER A 463 7.67 -26.71 -16.33
CA SER A 463 6.69 -26.39 -15.30
C SER A 463 6.79 -24.92 -14.91
N LEU A 464 5.79 -24.13 -15.30
CA LEU A 464 5.63 -22.73 -14.94
C LEU A 464 4.75 -22.63 -13.69
N SER A 465 5.30 -22.17 -12.57
CA SER A 465 4.58 -21.92 -11.32
C SER A 465 4.22 -20.44 -11.22
N ILE A 466 3.00 -20.15 -10.80
CA ILE A 466 2.50 -18.81 -10.50
C ILE A 466 2.08 -18.84 -9.03
N ASP A 467 2.70 -18.00 -8.22
CA ASP A 467 2.49 -17.90 -6.77
C ASP A 467 2.46 -16.42 -6.42
N PRO A 468 1.29 -15.76 -6.52
CA PRO A 468 1.17 -14.34 -6.26
C PRO A 468 1.72 -13.97 -4.88
N ALA A 469 2.31 -12.79 -4.76
CA ALA A 469 2.67 -12.21 -3.47
C ALA A 469 1.41 -12.06 -2.61
N THR A 470 1.57 -12.18 -1.30
CA THR A 470 0.48 -11.98 -0.34
C THR A 470 -0.20 -10.62 -0.56
N ASP A 471 -1.52 -10.60 -0.53
CA ASP A 471 -2.42 -9.45 -0.71
C ASP A 471 -2.32 -8.77 -2.10
N PHE A 472 -1.79 -9.47 -3.11
CA PHE A 472 -1.70 -8.94 -4.47
C PHE A 472 -2.96 -9.25 -5.28
N THR A 473 -3.72 -8.20 -5.62
CA THR A 473 -4.89 -8.31 -6.50
C THR A 473 -4.70 -7.60 -7.84
N GLY A 474 -5.40 -8.09 -8.86
CA GLY A 474 -5.42 -7.48 -10.19
C GLY A 474 -4.65 -8.27 -11.24
N ALA A 475 -4.30 -7.60 -12.35
CA ALA A 475 -3.74 -8.27 -13.53
C ALA A 475 -2.22 -8.06 -13.64
N GLY A 476 -1.51 -9.14 -13.98
CA GLY A 476 -0.11 -9.10 -14.40
C GLY A 476 0.10 -9.82 -15.72
N SER A 477 1.26 -9.61 -16.34
CA SER A 477 1.64 -10.24 -17.61
C SER A 477 2.81 -11.20 -17.40
N VAL A 478 2.78 -12.33 -18.11
CA VAL A 478 3.86 -13.32 -18.14
C VAL A 478 4.24 -13.55 -19.59
N THR A 479 5.54 -13.47 -19.89
CA THR A 479 6.10 -13.79 -21.20
C THR A 479 7.04 -14.98 -21.05
N VAL A 480 6.78 -16.03 -21.81
CA VAL A 480 7.62 -17.22 -21.88
C VAL A 480 8.06 -17.45 -23.32
N SER A 481 9.24 -18.03 -23.47
CA SER A 481 9.79 -18.41 -24.77
C SER A 481 10.24 -19.87 -24.77
N VAL A 482 10.31 -20.44 -25.97
CA VAL A 482 10.94 -21.73 -26.24
C VAL A 482 11.97 -21.56 -27.35
N SER A 483 13.12 -22.20 -27.20
CA SER A 483 14.20 -22.18 -28.18
C SER A 483 14.80 -23.57 -28.38
N ASP A 484 15.19 -23.86 -29.62
CA ASP A 484 15.98 -25.03 -30.04
C ASP A 484 17.51 -24.79 -29.92
N GLY A 485 17.92 -23.59 -29.50
CA GLY A 485 19.32 -23.13 -29.43
C GLY A 485 19.74 -22.15 -30.52
N SER A 486 18.94 -21.98 -31.58
CA SER A 486 19.18 -21.07 -32.71
C SER A 486 18.00 -20.12 -32.96
N LEU A 487 16.78 -20.65 -33.03
CA LEU A 487 15.54 -19.92 -33.24
C LEU A 487 14.67 -20.01 -31.98
N SER A 488 13.67 -19.13 -31.88
CA SER A 488 12.79 -19.06 -30.71
C SER A 488 11.41 -18.56 -31.05
N ASP A 489 10.41 -19.06 -30.32
CA ASP A 489 9.04 -18.56 -30.32
C ASP A 489 8.65 -18.13 -28.91
N SER A 490 7.79 -17.12 -28.79
CA SER A 490 7.40 -16.55 -27.49
C SER A 490 5.92 -16.17 -27.44
N GLU A 491 5.37 -16.25 -26.24
CA GLU A 491 3.97 -15.92 -25.96
C GLU A 491 3.87 -15.07 -24.70
N THR A 492 3.05 -14.02 -24.75
CA THR A 492 2.68 -13.20 -23.60
C THR A 492 1.22 -13.41 -23.26
N PHE A 493 0.92 -13.83 -22.04
CA PHE A 493 -0.44 -13.99 -21.54
C PHE A 493 -0.66 -13.23 -20.23
N THR A 494 -1.92 -12.92 -19.92
CA THR A 494 -2.27 -12.23 -18.67
C THR A 494 -2.67 -13.22 -17.59
N VAL A 495 -2.25 -12.95 -16.36
CA VAL A 495 -2.73 -13.62 -15.15
C VAL A 495 -3.57 -12.63 -14.37
N THR A 496 -4.82 -12.96 -14.08
CA THR A 496 -5.69 -12.18 -13.19
C THR A 496 -5.71 -12.85 -11.81
N VAL A 497 -5.32 -12.10 -10.79
CA VAL A 497 -5.41 -12.52 -9.39
C VAL A 497 -6.70 -11.95 -8.81
N ASN A 498 -7.62 -12.84 -8.45
CA ASN A 498 -8.88 -12.49 -7.81
C ASN A 498 -8.64 -12.18 -6.34
N ASN A 499 -9.27 -11.11 -5.89
CA ASN A 499 -9.39 -10.76 -4.48
C ASN A 499 -10.14 -11.87 -3.70
N ILE A 500 -9.63 -12.22 -2.54
CA ILE A 500 -10.28 -13.03 -1.51
C ILE A 500 -10.40 -12.15 -0.29
N ASN A 501 -11.57 -12.14 0.34
CA ASN A 501 -11.82 -11.27 1.49
C ASN A 501 -10.87 -11.62 2.65
N ASP A 502 -10.03 -10.67 3.02
CA ASP A 502 -9.20 -10.66 4.22
C ASP A 502 -9.95 -10.03 5.39
N ALA A 503 -9.54 -10.35 6.62
CA ALA A 503 -10.16 -9.73 7.78
C ALA A 503 -9.67 -8.28 7.95
N PRO A 504 -10.54 -7.35 8.39
CA PRO A 504 -10.08 -6.03 8.78
C PRO A 504 -9.12 -6.15 9.97
N VAL A 505 -8.11 -5.28 10.03
CA VAL A 505 -7.13 -5.23 11.12
C VAL A 505 -7.47 -4.04 12.02
N LEU A 506 -7.87 -4.32 13.26
CA LEU A 506 -8.12 -3.32 14.28
C LEU A 506 -6.78 -2.85 14.87
N SER A 507 -6.56 -1.54 14.92
CA SER A 507 -5.42 -0.99 15.66
C SER A 507 -5.59 -1.26 17.15
N ALA A 508 -4.49 -1.63 17.83
CA ALA A 508 -4.50 -1.88 19.25
C ALA A 508 -5.12 -0.69 20.02
N VAL A 509 -6.10 -0.99 20.86
CA VAL A 509 -6.74 -0.02 21.75
C VAL A 509 -6.04 -0.07 23.09
N PHE A 510 -5.48 1.06 23.52
CA PHE A 510 -4.75 1.12 24.78
C PHE A 510 -5.68 1.20 25.98
N ASP A 511 -5.23 0.64 27.10
CA ASP A 511 -5.88 0.81 28.39
C ASP A 511 -6.02 2.31 28.73
N LEU A 512 -7.16 2.68 29.32
CA LEU A 512 -7.52 4.06 29.58
C LEU A 512 -7.76 4.29 31.07
N THR A 513 -7.38 5.47 31.57
CA THR A 513 -7.83 5.96 32.88
C THR A 513 -8.74 7.15 32.67
N ILE A 514 -9.94 7.10 33.24
CA ILE A 514 -10.97 8.15 33.14
C ILE A 514 -11.46 8.51 34.54
N PRO A 515 -11.85 9.77 34.80
CA PRO A 515 -12.53 10.11 36.05
C PRO A 515 -13.95 9.51 36.06
N GLU A 516 -14.45 9.19 37.25
CA GLU A 516 -15.88 8.92 37.43
C GLU A 516 -16.74 10.16 37.11
N ASP A 517 -18.05 9.95 36.98
CA ASP A 517 -19.06 10.96 36.65
C ASP A 517 -18.86 11.76 35.35
N THR A 518 -17.88 11.37 34.53
CA THR A 518 -17.54 12.04 33.27
C THR A 518 -17.53 11.05 32.11
N SER A 519 -18.23 11.41 31.03
CA SER A 519 -18.18 10.61 29.80
C SER A 519 -16.88 10.83 29.03
N THR A 520 -16.22 9.77 28.59
CA THR A 520 -15.02 9.82 27.76
C THR A 520 -15.22 9.04 26.47
N THR A 521 -14.66 9.52 25.35
CA THR A 521 -14.77 8.84 24.05
C THR A 521 -13.43 8.31 23.56
N VAL A 522 -13.44 7.10 22.98
CA VAL A 522 -12.29 6.43 22.35
C VAL A 522 -12.59 6.24 20.87
N ALA A 523 -11.72 6.77 20.00
CA ALA A 523 -11.81 6.53 18.56
C ALA A 523 -11.11 5.22 18.20
N LEU A 524 -11.81 4.35 17.48
CA LEU A 524 -11.30 3.12 16.91
C LEU A 524 -10.78 3.39 15.49
N THR A 525 -9.64 2.79 15.16
CA THR A 525 -9.05 2.83 13.83
C THR A 525 -8.80 1.41 13.35
N ALA A 526 -9.24 1.09 12.15
CA ALA A 526 -8.96 -0.18 11.51
C ALA A 526 -8.66 0.05 10.04
N THR A 527 -7.93 -0.89 9.46
CA THR A 527 -7.63 -0.92 8.02
C THR A 527 -8.04 -2.25 7.46
N ASP A 528 -8.47 -2.24 6.20
CA ASP A 528 -8.87 -3.42 5.47
C ASP A 528 -8.15 -3.37 4.13
N ILE A 529 -7.43 -4.44 3.81
CA ILE A 529 -6.52 -4.45 2.65
C ILE A 529 -7.30 -4.50 1.33
N ASP A 530 -8.53 -5.04 1.36
CA ASP A 530 -9.46 -5.11 0.23
C ASP A 530 -10.20 -3.78 0.01
N GLY A 531 -10.21 -2.93 1.04
CA GLY A 531 -10.90 -1.65 1.04
C GLY A 531 -12.40 -1.78 1.31
N ASP A 532 -12.82 -2.88 1.96
CA ASP A 532 -14.21 -3.10 2.32
C ASP A 532 -14.71 -2.10 3.38
N SER A 533 -16.03 -1.89 3.41
CA SER A 533 -16.63 -0.92 4.34
C SER A 533 -16.68 -1.49 5.75
N LEU A 534 -16.10 -0.77 6.71
CA LEU A 534 -15.97 -1.25 8.08
C LEU A 534 -17.11 -0.83 8.99
N THR A 535 -17.54 -1.78 9.84
CA THR A 535 -18.54 -1.60 10.88
C THR A 535 -17.95 -1.95 12.24
N TYR A 536 -18.16 -1.09 13.23
CA TYR A 536 -17.65 -1.28 14.58
C TYR A 536 -18.78 -1.63 15.55
N SER A 537 -18.50 -2.53 16.48
CA SER A 537 -19.44 -2.96 17.50
C SER A 537 -18.72 -3.21 18.83
N ILE A 538 -19.47 -3.21 19.93
CA ILE A 538 -18.99 -3.66 21.24
C ILE A 538 -19.51 -5.09 21.42
N THR A 539 -18.60 -6.03 21.65
CA THR A 539 -18.95 -7.45 21.88
C THR A 539 -19.22 -7.73 23.35
N SER A 540 -18.50 -7.05 24.25
CA SER A 540 -18.79 -7.04 25.68
C SER A 540 -18.24 -5.79 26.35
N SER A 541 -18.86 -5.37 27.44
CA SER A 541 -18.33 -4.35 28.33
C SER A 541 -18.71 -4.68 29.77
N SER A 542 -17.90 -4.22 30.72
CA SER A 542 -18.34 -4.13 32.12
C SER A 542 -19.56 -3.21 32.20
N ALA A 543 -20.57 -3.61 32.98
CA ALA A 543 -21.88 -2.93 32.98
C ALA A 543 -21.75 -1.49 33.49
N GLU A 544 -20.88 -1.32 34.48
CA GLU A 544 -20.59 -0.09 35.19
C GLU A 544 -19.93 0.98 34.31
N LEU A 545 -19.50 0.65 33.08
CA LEU A 545 -18.90 1.59 32.13
C LEU A 545 -19.89 2.18 31.11
N ASN A 546 -21.12 1.64 31.04
CA ASN A 546 -22.15 1.95 30.04
C ASN A 546 -21.61 2.20 28.62
N ALA A 547 -20.71 1.33 28.15
CA ALA A 547 -20.04 1.51 26.89
C ALA A 547 -21.02 1.43 25.70
N THR A 548 -20.99 2.43 24.82
CA THR A 548 -21.77 2.46 23.57
C THR A 548 -20.86 2.77 22.40
N VAL A 549 -21.27 2.40 21.18
CA VAL A 549 -20.49 2.66 19.96
C VAL A 549 -21.34 3.33 18.90
N SER A 550 -20.78 4.37 18.27
CA SER A 550 -21.40 5.09 17.16
C SER A 550 -20.36 5.39 16.10
N GLY A 551 -20.59 4.89 14.87
CA GLY A 551 -19.55 4.92 13.84
C GLY A 551 -18.34 4.12 14.29
N ASN A 552 -17.18 4.78 14.38
CA ASN A 552 -15.94 4.21 14.91
C ASN A 552 -15.59 4.73 16.32
N THR A 553 -16.51 5.37 17.03
CA THR A 553 -16.24 5.97 18.35
C THR A 553 -16.97 5.20 19.43
N VAL A 554 -16.23 4.75 20.45
CA VAL A 554 -16.76 4.18 21.69
C VAL A 554 -16.94 5.30 22.70
N SER A 555 -18.13 5.44 23.27
CA SER A 555 -18.42 6.34 24.39
C SER A 555 -18.50 5.51 25.66
N LEU A 556 -17.71 5.89 26.66
CA LEU A 556 -17.67 5.32 28.00
C LEU A 556 -18.31 6.33 28.94
N ALA A 557 -19.29 5.89 29.73
CA ALA A 557 -19.97 6.71 30.71
C ALA A 557 -20.14 5.86 31.98
N PRO A 558 -19.16 5.91 32.89
CA PRO A 558 -19.26 5.17 34.15
C PRO A 558 -20.59 5.43 34.87
N ASP A 559 -21.10 4.43 35.59
CA ASP A 559 -22.18 4.64 36.56
C ASP A 559 -21.75 5.73 37.57
N SER A 560 -22.72 6.48 38.10
CA SER A 560 -22.45 7.50 39.13
C SER A 560 -21.69 6.88 40.29
N ASP A 561 -20.64 7.57 40.75
CA ASP A 561 -19.87 7.22 41.94
C ASP A 561 -19.17 5.84 41.83
N TYR A 562 -18.95 5.35 40.59
CA TYR A 562 -18.23 4.11 40.33
C TYR A 562 -16.73 4.35 40.15
N SER A 563 -15.94 3.90 41.14
CA SER A 563 -14.49 3.76 41.02
C SER A 563 -14.08 2.29 40.91
N GLY A 564 -13.17 1.97 39.98
CA GLY A 564 -12.79 0.59 39.74
C GLY A 564 -12.14 0.31 38.39
N THR A 565 -12.07 -0.97 38.04
CA THR A 565 -11.55 -1.40 36.73
C THR A 565 -12.59 -2.25 36.03
N GLY A 566 -12.84 -1.93 34.76
CA GLY A 566 -13.67 -2.70 33.86
C GLY A 566 -12.93 -3.00 32.56
N ASN A 567 -13.52 -3.86 31.74
CA ASN A 567 -13.03 -4.16 30.39
C ASN A 567 -14.08 -3.76 29.35
N VAL A 568 -13.59 -3.43 28.16
CA VAL A 568 -14.42 -3.23 26.98
C VAL A 568 -13.78 -3.99 25.83
N SER A 569 -14.56 -4.88 25.23
CA SER A 569 -14.21 -5.65 24.04
C SER A 569 -14.92 -5.06 22.84
N VAL A 570 -14.16 -4.62 21.86
CA VAL A 570 -14.63 -4.04 20.61
C VAL A 570 -14.33 -4.99 19.46
N GLN A 571 -15.12 -4.89 18.40
CA GLN A 571 -14.97 -5.66 17.18
C GLN A 571 -15.18 -4.77 15.97
N VAL A 572 -14.35 -4.96 14.94
CA VAL A 572 -14.54 -4.41 13.60
C VAL A 572 -14.86 -5.53 12.63
N SER A 573 -15.77 -5.28 11.68
CA SER A 573 -16.18 -6.21 10.64
C SER A 573 -16.33 -5.53 9.29
N ASP A 574 -15.89 -6.21 8.24
CA ASP A 574 -16.14 -5.91 6.82
C ASP A 574 -17.51 -6.43 6.33
N GLY A 575 -18.23 -7.20 7.16
CA GLY A 575 -19.49 -7.88 6.84
C GLY A 575 -19.39 -9.40 6.66
N VAL A 576 -18.18 -9.97 6.59
CA VAL A 576 -17.88 -11.39 6.43
C VAL A 576 -16.94 -11.89 7.54
N LEU A 577 -15.80 -11.23 7.72
CA LEU A 577 -14.78 -11.51 8.73
C LEU A 577 -14.73 -10.38 9.77
N THR A 578 -13.98 -10.63 10.84
CA THR A 578 -13.92 -9.72 11.99
C THR A 578 -12.57 -9.77 12.67
N ASP A 579 -12.18 -8.65 13.27
CA ASP A 579 -11.08 -8.58 14.24
C ASP A 579 -11.57 -7.87 15.51
N SER A 580 -10.95 -8.18 16.65
CA SER A 580 -11.42 -7.73 17.96
C SER A 580 -10.28 -7.45 18.91
N ASP A 581 -10.46 -6.44 19.76
CA ASP A 581 -9.52 -6.11 20.82
C ASP A 581 -10.26 -5.89 22.14
N THR A 582 -9.57 -6.06 23.26
CA THR A 582 -10.10 -5.83 24.60
C THR A 582 -9.13 -4.98 25.40
N PHE A 583 -9.61 -3.84 25.88
CA PHE A 583 -8.82 -2.90 26.68
C PHE A 583 -9.46 -2.71 28.06
N ALA A 584 -8.62 -2.44 29.05
CA ALA A 584 -9.04 -2.11 30.39
C ALA A 584 -9.35 -0.62 30.52
N VAL A 585 -10.40 -0.29 31.25
CA VAL A 585 -10.75 1.07 31.65
C VAL A 585 -10.67 1.12 33.17
N THR A 586 -9.76 1.95 33.66
CA THR A 586 -9.66 2.28 35.09
C THR A 586 -10.42 3.56 35.33
N VAL A 587 -11.49 3.49 36.11
CA VAL A 587 -12.23 4.67 36.56
C VAL A 587 -11.61 5.13 37.87
N SER A 588 -10.97 6.30 37.85
CA SER A 588 -10.37 6.91 39.03
C SER A 588 -11.45 7.61 39.85
N GLY A 589 -11.51 7.30 41.15
CA GLY A 589 -12.41 7.98 42.07
C GLY A 589 -12.09 9.47 42.21
N THR A 590 -13.13 10.26 42.35
CA THR A 590 -13.13 11.70 42.64
C THR A 590 -14.05 11.93 43.82
N ASN A 591 -13.56 12.65 44.84
CA ASN A 591 -14.31 12.89 46.07
C ASN A 591 -15.71 13.44 45.79
N ASP A 592 -16.73 12.69 46.18
CA ASP A 592 -18.14 13.05 46.16
C ASP A 592 -18.54 13.82 47.42
N ALA A 593 -19.57 14.66 47.33
CA ALA A 593 -20.07 15.35 48.52
C ALA A 593 -20.90 14.40 49.40
N PRO A 594 -20.80 14.47 50.73
CA PRO A 594 -21.65 13.68 51.60
C PRO A 594 -23.11 14.12 51.47
N VAL A 595 -24.05 13.19 51.41
CA VAL A 595 -25.48 13.45 51.27
C VAL A 595 -26.16 13.38 52.63
N LEU A 596 -26.70 14.51 53.10
CA LEU A 596 -27.43 14.61 54.37
C LEU A 596 -28.86 14.05 54.22
N ALA A 597 -29.25 13.14 55.11
CA ALA A 597 -30.62 12.66 55.16
C ALA A 597 -31.55 13.76 55.70
N SER A 598 -32.72 13.93 55.08
CA SER A 598 -33.66 14.98 55.47
C SER A 598 -34.10 14.85 56.93
N VAL A 599 -33.92 15.93 57.67
CA VAL A 599 -34.18 16.08 59.11
C VAL A 599 -35.62 16.52 59.37
N GLY A 600 -36.17 17.37 58.49
CA GLY A 600 -37.54 17.90 58.60
C GLY A 600 -37.75 18.89 59.77
N ALA A 601 -38.94 19.48 59.83
CA ALA A 601 -39.29 20.47 60.85
C ALA A 601 -39.38 19.85 62.26
N GLN A 602 -38.90 20.57 63.26
CA GLN A 602 -38.87 20.14 64.66
C GLN A 602 -39.86 20.95 65.50
N SER A 603 -40.34 20.36 66.60
CA SER A 603 -41.17 21.08 67.56
C SER A 603 -40.98 20.56 68.98
N LEU A 604 -40.97 21.49 69.93
CA LEU A 604 -40.84 21.25 71.36
C LEU A 604 -41.66 22.30 72.11
N ASN A 605 -41.90 22.11 73.40
CA ASN A 605 -42.49 23.15 74.24
C ASN A 605 -41.37 24.06 74.77
N GLU A 606 -41.71 25.29 75.15
CA GLU A 606 -40.80 26.11 75.92
C GLU A 606 -40.37 25.42 77.23
N ASP A 607 -39.18 25.78 77.72
CA ASP A 607 -38.51 25.18 78.88
C ASP A 607 -38.22 23.66 78.78
N ALA A 608 -38.35 23.07 77.59
CA ALA A 608 -37.97 21.69 77.31
C ALA A 608 -36.72 21.61 76.41
N THR A 609 -35.98 20.51 76.54
CA THR A 609 -34.87 20.18 75.64
C THR A 609 -35.30 19.12 74.63
N LEU A 610 -34.94 19.30 73.36
CA LEU A 610 -35.10 18.30 72.31
C LEU A 610 -33.74 17.87 71.76
N SER A 611 -33.51 16.57 71.60
CA SER A 611 -32.32 16.04 70.92
C SER A 611 -32.72 15.11 69.78
N PHE A 612 -32.03 15.22 68.65
CA PHE A 612 -32.19 14.34 67.50
C PHE A 612 -30.83 14.10 66.82
N SER A 613 -30.70 12.99 66.11
CA SER A 613 -29.46 12.63 65.41
C SER A 613 -29.56 12.93 63.92
N LEU A 614 -28.47 13.43 63.36
CA LEU A 614 -28.25 13.58 61.93
C LEU A 614 -27.67 12.27 61.38
N SER A 615 -27.99 11.98 60.12
CA SER A 615 -27.39 10.89 59.37
C SER A 615 -27.11 11.35 57.96
N ALA A 616 -25.95 10.98 57.45
CA ALA A 616 -25.54 11.22 56.07
C ALA A 616 -24.86 9.97 55.51
N THR A 617 -24.80 9.89 54.20
CA THR A 617 -24.06 8.86 53.46
C THR A 617 -23.07 9.52 52.55
N ASP A 618 -21.95 8.86 52.33
CA ASP A 618 -20.87 9.34 51.48
C ASP A 618 -20.50 8.20 50.53
N ALA A 619 -20.37 8.50 49.24
CA ALA A 619 -20.18 7.48 48.22
C ALA A 619 -18.78 6.87 48.29
N ASP A 620 -17.76 7.68 48.63
CA ASP A 620 -16.37 7.26 48.85
C ASP A 620 -16.17 6.53 50.19
N GLY A 621 -17.10 6.71 51.12
CA GLY A 621 -17.02 6.15 52.47
C GLY A 621 -16.13 6.96 53.39
N ASP A 622 -15.95 8.25 53.10
CA ASP A 622 -15.14 9.17 53.90
C ASP A 622 -15.75 9.43 55.28
N SER A 623 -14.90 9.93 56.19
CA SER A 623 -15.29 10.18 57.58
C SER A 623 -16.07 11.49 57.70
N LEU A 624 -17.31 11.39 58.17
CA LEU A 624 -18.23 12.52 58.20
C LEU A 624 -18.20 13.32 59.50
N THR A 625 -18.10 14.64 59.35
CA THR A 625 -18.15 15.63 60.43
C THR A 625 -19.43 16.44 60.30
N TYR A 626 -20.24 16.46 61.36
CA TYR A 626 -21.49 17.22 61.41
C TYR A 626 -21.29 18.54 62.16
N SER A 627 -21.94 19.60 61.69
CA SER A 627 -21.87 20.92 62.30
C SER A 627 -23.21 21.66 62.21
N ILE A 628 -23.35 22.72 63.01
CA ILE A 628 -24.43 23.70 62.89
C ILE A 628 -23.81 24.94 62.25
N THR A 629 -24.26 25.27 61.04
CA THR A 629 -23.73 26.41 60.29
C THR A 629 -24.44 27.71 60.70
N SER A 630 -25.71 27.63 61.07
CA SER A 630 -26.52 28.76 61.52
C SER A 630 -27.64 28.28 62.44
N ALA A 631 -27.97 29.05 63.47
CA ALA A 631 -29.14 28.80 64.31
C ALA A 631 -29.64 30.12 64.89
N ASP A 632 -30.96 30.29 64.99
CA ASP A 632 -31.53 31.39 65.78
C ASP A 632 -31.12 31.24 67.25
N THR A 633 -30.62 32.33 67.84
CA THR A 633 -30.01 32.34 69.18
C THR A 633 -30.95 31.83 70.27
N GLU A 634 -32.25 32.14 70.15
CA GLU A 634 -33.27 31.73 71.11
C GLU A 634 -33.56 30.22 71.12
N LEU A 635 -33.07 29.45 70.14
CA LEU A 635 -33.22 27.98 70.10
C LEU A 635 -32.16 27.23 70.93
N GLY A 636 -31.08 27.91 71.31
CA GLY A 636 -29.95 27.32 72.06
C GLY A 636 -29.42 26.03 71.43
N ALA A 637 -29.26 26.03 70.11
CA ALA A 637 -28.84 24.86 69.35
C ALA A 637 -27.35 24.54 69.57
N SER A 638 -27.04 23.27 69.83
CA SER A 638 -25.69 22.74 69.94
C SER A 638 -25.59 21.38 69.26
N ILE A 639 -24.39 20.98 68.85
CA ILE A 639 -24.14 19.69 68.23
C ILE A 639 -22.92 19.01 68.86
N SER A 640 -23.03 17.70 69.10
CA SER A 640 -21.93 16.86 69.56
C SER A 640 -21.95 15.54 68.82
N GLY A 641 -20.87 15.24 68.09
CA GLY A 641 -20.89 14.17 67.10
C GLY A 641 -21.95 14.46 66.04
N ASN A 642 -22.91 13.55 65.85
CA ASN A 642 -24.07 13.75 64.97
C ASN A 642 -25.36 14.11 65.74
N SER A 643 -25.31 14.35 67.05
CA SER A 643 -26.50 14.65 67.86
C SER A 643 -26.68 16.15 68.02
N VAL A 644 -27.77 16.68 67.48
CA VAL A 644 -28.20 18.05 67.69
C VAL A 644 -29.05 18.11 68.96
N THR A 645 -28.82 19.12 69.79
CA THR A 645 -29.60 19.41 71.00
C THR A 645 -30.07 20.85 70.95
N LEU A 646 -31.38 21.04 71.12
CA LEU A 646 -32.07 22.32 71.18
C LEU A 646 -32.52 22.55 72.61
N THR A 647 -32.06 23.66 73.21
CA THR A 647 -32.51 24.12 74.53
C THR A 647 -32.88 25.60 74.38
N PRO A 648 -34.13 25.90 74.05
CA PRO A 648 -34.57 27.28 73.90
C PRO A 648 -34.30 28.10 75.15
N THR A 649 -34.15 29.41 74.97
CA THR A 649 -34.08 30.34 76.11
C THR A 649 -35.36 30.24 76.95
N ALA A 650 -35.23 30.45 78.26
CA ALA A 650 -36.35 30.26 79.18
C ALA A 650 -37.53 31.18 78.83
N ASN A 651 -38.76 30.65 78.81
CA ASN A 651 -40.00 31.31 78.40
C ASN A 651 -40.02 31.83 76.93
N TYR A 652 -39.18 31.28 76.04
CA TYR A 652 -39.26 31.58 74.61
C TYR A 652 -40.24 30.64 73.92
N PHE A 653 -41.25 31.22 73.28
CA PHE A 653 -42.14 30.53 72.35
C PHE A 653 -42.18 31.26 71.00
N GLY A 654 -42.19 30.50 69.90
CA GLY A 654 -42.09 31.06 68.57
C GLY A 654 -41.51 30.09 67.54
N SER A 655 -41.24 30.59 66.34
CA SER A 655 -40.58 29.82 65.28
C SER A 655 -39.19 30.36 65.01
N GLY A 656 -38.20 29.48 64.88
CA GLY A 656 -36.85 29.81 64.44
C GLY A 656 -36.32 28.81 63.43
N ASN A 657 -35.14 29.10 62.87
CA ASN A 657 -34.47 28.30 61.87
C ASN A 657 -33.16 27.73 62.43
N LEU A 658 -32.83 26.52 62.00
CA LEU A 658 -31.57 25.84 62.28
C LEU A 658 -31.03 25.28 60.96
N THR A 659 -29.79 25.60 60.61
CA THR A 659 -29.07 25.03 59.48
C THR A 659 -28.02 24.08 60.00
N VAL A 660 -28.14 22.81 59.63
CA VAL A 660 -27.17 21.75 59.93
C VAL A 660 -26.43 21.38 58.66
N SER A 661 -25.16 21.01 58.79
CA SER A 661 -24.31 20.60 57.69
C SER A 661 -23.53 19.34 58.03
N VAL A 662 -23.15 18.60 56.98
CA VAL A 662 -22.21 17.48 57.06
C VAL A 662 -21.09 17.71 56.05
N SER A 663 -19.86 17.35 56.43
CA SER A 663 -18.66 17.45 55.60
C SER A 663 -17.80 16.20 55.72
N ASP A 664 -17.18 15.80 54.62
CA ASP A 664 -16.13 14.79 54.53
C ASP A 664 -14.71 15.36 54.79
N GLY A 665 -14.59 16.70 54.88
CA GLY A 665 -13.32 17.44 54.98
C GLY A 665 -13.01 18.31 53.76
N ASN A 666 -13.64 18.05 52.61
CA ASN A 666 -13.48 18.77 51.35
C ASN A 666 -14.79 19.43 50.88
N LEU A 667 -15.86 18.64 50.79
CA LEU A 667 -17.19 19.04 50.32
C LEU A 667 -18.22 18.98 51.46
N THR A 668 -19.38 19.60 51.24
CA THR A 668 -20.42 19.74 52.27
C THR A 668 -21.82 19.66 51.69
N ASP A 669 -22.75 19.09 52.46
CA ASP A 669 -24.20 19.21 52.25
C ASP A 669 -24.86 19.82 53.48
N SER A 670 -25.99 20.52 53.30
CA SER A 670 -26.67 21.25 54.36
C SER A 670 -28.19 21.31 54.19
N GLU A 671 -28.90 21.30 55.31
CA GLU A 671 -30.35 21.49 55.35
C GLU A 671 -30.71 22.56 56.37
N THR A 672 -31.62 23.47 55.99
CA THR A 672 -32.23 24.42 56.93
C THR A 672 -33.60 23.92 57.34
N ILE A 673 -33.77 23.63 58.62
CA ILE A 673 -35.02 23.19 59.24
C ILE A 673 -35.67 24.32 60.04
N SER A 674 -37.00 24.28 60.10
CA SER A 674 -37.77 25.14 61.00
C SER A 674 -38.00 24.42 62.32
N VAL A 675 -37.87 25.17 63.42
CA VAL A 675 -38.11 24.72 64.78
C VAL A 675 -39.25 25.56 65.36
N THR A 676 -40.30 24.91 65.85
CA THR A 676 -41.42 25.57 66.53
C THR A 676 -41.38 25.27 68.03
N VAL A 677 -41.16 26.31 68.84
CA VAL A 677 -41.27 26.26 70.29
C VAL A 677 -42.70 26.65 70.69
N ASN A 678 -43.46 25.70 71.22
CA ASN A 678 -44.84 25.90 71.62
C ASN A 678 -44.90 26.55 73.00
N ASN A 679 -45.79 27.53 73.14
CA ASN A 679 -46.11 28.12 74.43
C ASN A 679 -46.72 27.07 75.39
N LEU A 680 -46.29 27.10 76.65
CA LEU A 680 -46.77 26.28 77.75
C LEU A 680 -47.05 27.17 78.97
N ASN A 681 -48.33 27.33 79.32
CA ASN A 681 -48.78 28.19 80.41
C ASN A 681 -47.95 28.07 81.70
N ASP A 682 -47.38 29.19 82.11
CA ASP A 682 -46.65 29.42 83.36
C ASP A 682 -47.53 30.05 84.43
N ALA A 683 -47.10 29.97 85.70
CA ALA A 683 -47.85 30.62 86.77
C ALA A 683 -47.63 32.16 86.75
N PRO A 684 -48.67 32.96 87.00
CA PRO A 684 -48.54 34.41 87.05
C PRO A 684 -47.67 34.85 88.23
N ALA A 685 -46.85 35.88 88.04
CA ALA A 685 -46.08 36.51 89.10
C ALA A 685 -46.84 37.73 89.66
N ILE A 686 -46.98 37.82 90.98
CA ILE A 686 -47.50 39.03 91.65
C ILE A 686 -46.35 39.86 92.21
N ASN A 687 -46.40 41.18 91.99
CA ASN A 687 -45.40 42.07 92.55
C ASN A 687 -45.48 42.05 94.07
N SER A 688 -44.32 42.03 94.73
CA SER A 688 -44.25 42.07 96.18
C SER A 688 -44.96 43.32 96.71
N ILE A 689 -45.80 43.12 97.71
CA ILE A 689 -46.48 44.21 98.40
C ILE A 689 -45.71 44.44 99.69
N SER A 690 -45.14 45.63 99.87
CA SER A 690 -44.50 45.98 101.14
C SER A 690 -45.52 46.17 102.24
N ASP A 691 -45.13 45.82 103.46
CA ASP A 691 -45.90 46.05 104.67
C ASP A 691 -46.44 47.48 104.74
N LYS A 692 -47.67 47.62 105.23
CA LYS A 692 -48.37 48.91 105.28
C LYS A 692 -48.68 49.29 106.71
N THR A 693 -48.37 50.53 107.05
CA THR A 693 -48.96 51.17 108.21
C THR A 693 -50.27 51.86 107.80
N LEU A 694 -51.28 51.73 108.64
CA LEU A 694 -52.60 52.31 108.44
C LEU A 694 -53.06 52.97 109.74
N ALA A 695 -53.55 54.21 109.69
CA ALA A 695 -54.12 54.80 110.90
C ALA A 695 -55.36 53.99 111.31
N TRP A 696 -55.51 53.73 112.61
CA TRP A 696 -56.51 52.86 113.21
C TRP A 696 -58.00 53.30 113.01
N ASP A 697 -58.27 54.37 112.25
CA ASP A 697 -59.60 54.85 111.83
C ASP A 697 -59.73 55.07 110.31
N SER A 698 -58.83 54.48 109.51
CA SER A 698 -58.73 54.73 108.08
C SER A 698 -58.80 53.46 107.22
N SER A 699 -59.02 53.66 105.92
CA SER A 699 -58.89 52.64 104.88
C SER A 699 -57.85 53.07 103.86
N ARG A 700 -57.15 52.11 103.26
CA ARG A 700 -56.16 52.36 102.22
C ARG A 700 -56.38 51.46 101.01
N ASN A 701 -56.36 52.09 99.84
CA ASN A 701 -56.34 51.38 98.57
C ASN A 701 -54.88 51.07 98.20
N ILE A 702 -54.66 49.84 97.77
CA ILE A 702 -53.40 49.31 97.28
C ILE A 702 -53.67 48.83 95.86
N SER A 703 -52.91 49.38 94.91
CA SER A 703 -52.92 48.87 93.55
C SER A 703 -52.15 47.57 93.50
N LEU A 704 -52.79 46.53 93.00
CA LEU A 704 -52.20 45.25 92.72
C LEU A 704 -51.72 45.24 91.27
N SER A 705 -50.56 44.68 91.06
CA SER A 705 -50.03 44.41 89.74
C SER A 705 -49.31 43.07 89.78
N GLY A 706 -49.49 42.31 88.72
CA GLY A 706 -48.73 41.12 88.43
C GLY A 706 -48.43 41.09 86.95
N SER A 707 -47.58 40.16 86.56
CA SER A 707 -47.26 39.85 85.18
C SER A 707 -47.43 38.36 84.96
N ASP A 708 -47.81 38.01 83.75
CA ASP A 708 -47.88 36.65 83.28
C ASP A 708 -46.96 36.55 82.07
N VAL A 709 -46.11 35.52 82.01
CA VAL A 709 -45.11 35.41 80.94
C VAL A 709 -45.77 35.09 79.59
N ASP A 710 -46.92 34.41 79.61
CA ASP A 710 -47.75 34.05 78.46
C ASP A 710 -48.68 35.19 78.04
N GLY A 711 -48.82 36.19 78.89
CA GLY A 711 -49.71 37.34 78.68
C GLY A 711 -51.17 37.04 79.01
N ASP A 712 -51.43 36.00 79.80
CA ASP A 712 -52.78 35.66 80.24
C ASP A 712 -53.41 36.74 81.14
N SER A 713 -54.75 36.76 81.16
CA SER A 713 -55.50 37.77 81.89
C SER A 713 -55.54 37.48 83.39
N LEU A 714 -54.99 38.39 84.19
CA LEU A 714 -54.87 38.21 85.63
C LEU A 714 -56.13 38.57 86.42
N THR A 715 -56.43 37.75 87.43
CA THR A 715 -57.45 37.99 88.45
C THR A 715 -56.83 37.98 89.84
N PHE A 716 -57.34 38.83 90.75
CA PHE A 716 -56.81 38.97 92.10
C PHE A 716 -57.86 38.61 93.16
N SER A 717 -57.42 37.94 94.23
CA SER A 717 -58.21 37.73 95.45
C SER A 717 -57.34 38.03 96.69
N ALA A 718 -57.94 38.39 97.81
CA ALA A 718 -57.20 38.65 99.04
C ALA A 718 -57.98 38.22 100.29
N VAL A 719 -57.24 37.79 101.30
CA VAL A 719 -57.76 37.37 102.59
C VAL A 719 -56.91 37.99 103.70
N SER A 720 -57.58 38.50 104.73
CA SER A 720 -56.93 38.93 105.98
C SER A 720 -56.86 37.76 106.95
N ALA A 721 -55.68 37.51 107.51
CA ALA A 721 -55.47 36.48 108.52
C ALA A 721 -56.28 36.75 109.80
N ASP A 722 -56.47 38.03 110.15
CA ASP A 722 -57.37 38.49 111.22
C ASP A 722 -58.26 39.65 110.76
N THR A 723 -59.49 39.31 110.40
CA THR A 723 -60.53 40.28 110.00
C THR A 723 -60.99 41.22 111.13
N GLY A 724 -60.67 40.91 112.39
CA GLY A 724 -60.90 41.79 113.55
C GLY A 724 -59.91 42.95 113.64
N VAL A 725 -58.75 42.85 112.99
CA VAL A 725 -57.73 43.92 112.91
C VAL A 725 -57.89 44.73 111.62
N ALA A 726 -57.99 44.06 110.47
CA ALA A 726 -58.28 44.72 109.20
C ALA A 726 -59.10 43.81 108.27
N THR A 727 -60.06 44.39 107.56
CA THR A 727 -60.85 43.71 106.51
C THR A 727 -60.33 44.08 105.13
N VAL A 728 -60.52 43.18 104.16
CA VAL A 728 -60.03 43.35 102.79
C VAL A 728 -61.13 43.11 101.76
N ALA A 729 -61.09 43.88 100.68
CA ALA A 729 -61.95 43.71 99.51
C ALA A 729 -61.17 44.02 98.23
N ILE A 730 -61.43 43.27 97.16
CA ILE A 730 -60.84 43.52 95.84
C ILE A 730 -61.91 43.94 94.85
N SER A 731 -61.59 44.95 94.04
CA SER A 731 -62.36 45.35 92.86
C SER A 731 -61.40 45.63 91.71
N GLY A 732 -61.41 44.78 90.68
CA GLY A 732 -60.41 44.81 89.62
C GLY A 732 -59.01 44.54 90.18
N SER A 733 -58.06 45.42 89.88
CA SER A 733 -56.68 45.37 90.41
C SER A 733 -56.48 46.21 91.68
N THR A 734 -57.54 46.65 92.37
CA THR A 734 -57.40 47.44 93.60
C THR A 734 -57.83 46.64 94.82
N LEU A 735 -56.89 46.42 95.74
CA LEU A 735 -57.11 45.91 97.08
C LEU A 735 -57.42 47.07 98.03
N THR A 736 -58.57 47.05 98.67
CA THR A 736 -58.92 48.00 99.74
C THR A 736 -58.73 47.30 101.07
N VAL A 737 -57.82 47.81 101.91
CA VAL A 737 -57.62 47.36 103.30
C VAL A 737 -58.24 48.38 104.24
N THR A 738 -59.15 47.95 105.11
CA THR A 738 -59.85 48.84 106.06
C THR A 738 -59.58 48.41 107.49
N ALA A 739 -59.10 49.35 108.33
CA ALA A 739 -58.91 49.09 109.75
C ALA A 739 -60.25 48.72 110.42
N ALA A 740 -60.25 47.65 111.22
CA ALA A 740 -61.43 47.16 111.93
C ALA A 740 -61.38 47.46 113.44
N THR A 741 -60.26 47.98 113.96
CA THR A 741 -60.06 48.30 115.38
C THR A 741 -59.26 49.59 115.57
N ALA A 742 -59.57 50.30 116.66
CA ALA A 742 -58.88 51.52 117.10
C ALA A 742 -57.83 51.22 118.18
N ASN A 743 -56.95 50.23 117.95
CA ASN A 743 -55.79 49.89 118.78
C ASN A 743 -54.60 49.51 117.90
N SER A 744 -53.36 49.70 118.39
CA SER A 744 -52.18 49.18 117.71
C SER A 744 -52.25 47.66 117.64
N ALA A 745 -52.32 47.14 116.43
CA ALA A 745 -52.45 45.73 116.12
C ALA A 745 -51.92 45.50 114.70
N THR A 746 -51.51 44.26 114.43
CA THR A 746 -50.95 43.86 113.14
C THR A 746 -51.67 42.62 112.62
N THR A 747 -52.00 42.58 111.34
CA THR A 747 -52.55 41.40 110.66
C THR A 747 -51.85 41.20 109.31
N THR A 748 -51.73 39.96 108.87
CA THR A 748 -51.18 39.64 107.55
C THR A 748 -52.30 39.55 106.53
N ILE A 749 -52.11 40.20 105.39
CA ILE A 749 -52.98 40.07 104.23
C ILE A 749 -52.27 39.20 103.21
N THR A 750 -52.90 38.09 102.80
CA THR A 750 -52.45 37.28 101.67
C THR A 750 -53.25 37.67 100.44
N VAL A 751 -52.55 37.95 99.35
CA VAL A 751 -53.12 38.29 98.04
C VAL A 751 -52.69 37.20 97.05
N THR A 752 -53.67 36.61 96.39
CA THR A 752 -53.49 35.60 95.34
C THR A 752 -53.74 36.25 93.98
N VAL A 753 -52.82 36.05 93.03
CA VAL A 753 -53.03 36.30 91.60
C VAL A 753 -53.25 34.98 90.88
N SER A 754 -54.16 34.93 89.92
CA SER A 754 -54.39 33.76 89.06
C SER A 754 -54.72 34.18 87.63
N ASP A 755 -54.20 33.42 86.67
CA ASP A 755 -54.46 33.50 85.23
C ASP A 755 -55.72 32.70 84.81
N GLY A 756 -56.29 31.93 85.74
CA GLY A 756 -57.44 31.04 85.51
C GLY A 756 -57.10 29.54 85.56
N THR A 757 -55.81 29.14 85.46
CA THR A 757 -55.34 27.75 85.57
C THR A 757 -54.29 27.56 86.68
N LEU A 758 -53.34 28.49 86.82
CA LEU A 758 -52.30 28.53 87.84
C LEU A 758 -52.44 29.80 88.69
N SER A 759 -51.72 29.85 89.82
CA SER A 759 -51.81 30.97 90.76
C SER A 759 -50.54 31.14 91.58
N ALA A 760 -50.25 32.38 91.98
CA ALA A 760 -49.20 32.71 92.94
C ALA A 760 -49.73 33.61 94.06
N ASP A 761 -49.10 33.52 95.23
CA ASP A 761 -49.46 34.28 96.42
C ASP A 761 -48.34 35.25 96.82
N THR A 762 -48.73 36.41 97.34
CA THR A 762 -47.86 37.27 98.15
C THR A 762 -48.56 37.61 99.45
N SER A 763 -47.80 37.92 100.49
CA SER A 763 -48.36 38.33 101.77
C SER A 763 -47.61 39.51 102.35
N PHE A 764 -48.33 40.41 103.01
CA PHE A 764 -47.75 41.57 103.65
C PHE A 764 -48.47 41.86 104.96
N SER A 765 -47.76 42.45 105.91
CA SER A 765 -48.30 42.84 107.20
C SER A 765 -48.92 44.23 107.12
N VAL A 766 -50.06 44.40 107.80
CA VAL A 766 -50.71 45.68 108.00
C VAL A 766 -50.68 46.00 109.48
N GLU A 767 -49.93 47.02 109.86
CA GLU A 767 -49.81 47.52 111.23
C GLU A 767 -50.65 48.79 111.41
N LEU A 768 -51.37 48.88 112.53
CA LEU A 768 -52.16 50.07 112.87
C LEU A 768 -51.37 51.02 113.79
N THR A 769 -51.13 52.27 113.36
CA THR A 769 -50.27 53.24 114.08
C THR A 769 -50.96 54.55 114.47
N ASP A 770 -50.43 55.20 115.53
CA ASP A 770 -50.86 56.51 116.05
C ASP A 770 -50.15 57.65 115.29
N PRO A 771 -50.86 58.60 114.68
CA PRO A 771 -50.30 59.63 113.80
C PRO A 771 -49.39 60.73 114.44
N SER A 772 -48.75 60.53 115.61
CA SER A 772 -48.09 61.60 116.39
C SER A 772 -46.57 61.48 116.72
N ALA A 773 -45.71 60.74 115.99
CA ALA A 773 -44.25 60.54 116.33
C ALA A 773 -43.20 61.05 115.28
N VAL A 774 -41.95 61.35 115.70
CA VAL A 774 -40.81 61.89 114.87
C VAL A 774 -39.83 60.78 114.40
N ALA A 775 -39.21 60.93 113.22
CA ALA A 775 -38.42 59.89 112.51
C ALA A 775 -36.89 59.84 112.82
N PRO A 776 -36.28 58.63 112.84
CA PRO A 776 -34.83 58.41 113.10
C PRO A 776 -33.89 58.82 111.94
N ILE A 777 -32.57 58.84 112.18
CA ILE A 777 -31.50 59.10 111.16
C ILE A 777 -31.24 57.82 110.35
N THR A 778 -31.05 57.97 109.02
CA THR A 778 -30.66 56.91 108.08
C THR A 778 -29.48 57.35 107.21
N LEU A 779 -28.76 56.43 106.58
CA LEU A 779 -27.62 56.72 105.70
C LEU A 779 -27.76 56.00 104.37
N THR A 780 -27.67 56.73 103.26
CA THR A 780 -27.61 56.12 101.92
C THR A 780 -26.16 55.96 101.47
N LEU A 781 -25.71 54.73 101.24
CA LEU A 781 -24.40 54.35 100.74
C LEU A 781 -24.53 53.70 99.37
N GLY A 782 -23.86 54.24 98.34
CA GLY A 782 -23.90 53.67 96.98
C GLY A 782 -25.31 53.55 96.36
N GLY A 783 -26.30 54.25 96.91
CA GLY A 783 -27.72 54.16 96.54
C GLY A 783 -28.58 53.28 97.44
N VAL A 784 -27.98 52.54 98.40
CA VAL A 784 -28.68 51.70 99.38
C VAL A 784 -28.90 52.47 100.67
N SER A 785 -30.15 52.58 101.13
CA SER A 785 -30.49 53.23 102.40
C SER A 785 -30.34 52.26 103.57
N LEU A 786 -29.66 52.71 104.61
CA LEU A 786 -29.33 51.96 105.82
C LEU A 786 -29.95 52.63 107.05
N ASN A 787 -30.40 51.80 107.99
CA ASN A 787 -30.75 52.20 109.34
C ASN A 787 -29.55 52.11 110.28
N ASP A 788 -29.68 52.70 111.47
CA ASP A 788 -28.64 52.66 112.50
C ASP A 788 -28.19 51.21 112.78
N SER A 789 -26.88 51.01 112.84
CA SER A 789 -26.15 49.75 113.01
C SER A 789 -26.21 48.75 111.85
N GLU A 790 -26.70 49.14 110.66
CA GLU A 790 -26.67 48.28 109.47
C GLU A 790 -25.33 48.34 108.72
N THR A 791 -25.01 47.25 108.01
CA THR A 791 -23.77 47.06 107.24
C THR A 791 -24.05 47.14 105.73
N TYR A 792 -23.14 47.75 104.98
CA TYR A 792 -23.13 47.79 103.52
C TYR A 792 -21.91 47.08 102.94
N ASP A 793 -22.14 46.18 101.99
CA ASP A 793 -21.06 45.55 101.22
C ASP A 793 -20.58 46.50 100.12
N GLY A 794 -19.36 47.00 100.29
CA GLY A 794 -18.77 48.04 99.47
C GLY A 794 -17.66 47.51 98.57
N GLY A 795 -17.87 47.59 97.26
CA GLY A 795 -16.84 47.28 96.27
C GLY A 795 -15.62 48.21 96.31
N LEU A 796 -14.69 48.00 95.37
CA LEU A 796 -13.38 48.70 95.38
C LEU A 796 -13.44 50.16 94.88
N GLY A 797 -14.58 50.62 94.35
CA GLY A 797 -14.78 51.99 93.86
C GLY A 797 -15.05 53.04 94.96
N ALA A 798 -15.28 54.29 94.55
CA ALA A 798 -15.73 55.35 95.46
C ALA A 798 -17.22 55.19 95.79
N ILE A 799 -17.58 55.32 97.07
CA ILE A 799 -18.96 55.10 97.55
C ILE A 799 -19.56 56.42 98.00
N ALA A 800 -20.63 56.88 97.35
CA ALA A 800 -21.34 58.09 97.77
C ALA A 800 -22.00 57.90 99.15
N VAL A 801 -21.89 58.91 100.03
CA VAL A 801 -22.36 58.90 101.42
C VAL A 801 -23.38 60.03 101.63
N THR A 802 -24.67 59.68 101.79
CA THR A 802 -25.77 60.65 101.88
C THR A 802 -26.67 60.40 103.10
N PRO A 803 -26.50 61.14 104.21
CA PRO A 803 -27.37 60.97 105.38
C PRO A 803 -28.76 61.62 105.20
N ALA A 804 -29.77 61.04 105.86
CA ALA A 804 -31.17 61.51 105.88
C ALA A 804 -31.82 61.28 107.27
N GLY A 805 -33.02 61.82 107.50
CA GLY A 805 -33.72 61.69 108.79
C GLY A 805 -33.21 62.62 109.91
N GLY A 806 -33.79 62.57 111.11
CA GLY A 806 -33.48 63.53 112.18
C GLY A 806 -33.79 64.98 111.80
N THR A 807 -32.87 65.91 112.10
CA THR A 807 -33.06 67.37 111.89
C THR A 807 -32.35 68.00 110.67
N GLY A 808 -31.67 67.19 109.84
CA GLY A 808 -31.22 67.60 108.49
C GLY A 808 -29.86 68.30 108.38
N ASN A 809 -29.08 68.44 109.48
CA ASN A 809 -27.70 68.96 109.45
C ASN A 809 -26.75 67.88 109.98
N TYR A 810 -25.91 67.28 109.13
CA TYR A 810 -25.13 66.09 109.49
C TYR A 810 -23.62 66.33 109.57
N THR A 811 -22.95 65.62 110.48
CA THR A 811 -21.49 65.42 110.49
C THR A 811 -21.19 63.93 110.40
N THR A 812 -20.29 63.53 109.50
CA THR A 812 -19.90 62.12 109.31
C THR A 812 -18.43 61.93 109.67
N GLY A 813 -18.13 61.01 110.58
CA GLY A 813 -16.78 60.51 110.85
C GLY A 813 -16.60 59.11 110.27
N VAL A 814 -15.42 58.80 109.74
CA VAL A 814 -15.06 57.47 109.23
C VAL A 814 -13.93 56.89 110.06
N PHE A 815 -14.07 55.64 110.44
CA PHE A 815 -13.05 54.89 111.17
C PHE A 815 -12.75 53.59 110.45
N PHE A 816 -11.47 53.20 110.41
CA PHE A 816 -11.01 51.90 109.89
C PHE A 816 -10.07 51.29 110.91
N ASP A 817 -10.33 50.05 111.34
CA ASP A 817 -9.62 49.39 112.45
C ASP A 817 -9.53 50.26 113.73
N GLY A 818 -10.58 51.06 113.98
CA GLY A 818 -10.68 51.95 115.13
C GLY A 818 -9.82 53.22 115.06
N VAL A 819 -9.12 53.45 113.96
CA VAL A 819 -8.38 54.70 113.67
C VAL A 819 -9.26 55.61 112.84
N ASP A 820 -9.30 56.91 113.19
CA ASP A 820 -10.00 57.91 112.40
C ASP A 820 -9.36 58.05 111.01
N ARG A 821 -10.19 57.85 109.98
CA ARG A 821 -9.85 57.93 108.56
C ARG A 821 -10.82 58.85 107.82
N SER A 822 -11.36 59.85 108.52
CA SER A 822 -12.31 60.80 107.94
C SER A 822 -11.74 61.58 106.74
N GLU A 823 -10.41 61.61 106.55
CA GLU A 823 -9.76 62.11 105.33
C GLU A 823 -10.15 61.33 104.06
N LEU A 824 -10.65 60.10 104.19
CA LEU A 824 -11.13 59.29 103.08
C LEU A 824 -12.52 59.74 102.58
N ILE A 825 -13.21 60.63 103.28
CA ILE A 825 -14.42 61.28 102.76
C ILE A 825 -14.01 62.50 101.93
N SER A 826 -14.14 62.37 100.62
CA SER A 826 -13.88 63.44 99.66
C SER A 826 -15.11 63.70 98.80
N ASN A 827 -15.56 64.96 98.73
CA ASN A 827 -16.76 65.38 98.00
C ASN A 827 -18.01 64.52 98.29
N GLY A 828 -18.20 64.13 99.55
CA GLY A 828 -19.35 63.32 99.97
C GLY A 828 -19.28 61.86 99.55
N SER A 829 -18.11 61.36 99.15
CA SER A 829 -17.88 59.94 98.85
C SER A 829 -16.71 59.41 99.66
N LEU A 830 -16.83 58.17 100.12
CA LEU A 830 -15.72 57.40 100.68
C LEU A 830 -14.85 56.89 99.54
N VAL A 831 -13.60 57.33 99.47
CA VAL A 831 -12.61 56.89 98.48
C VAL A 831 -11.64 55.87 99.08
N MET A 832 -10.99 55.08 98.23
CA MET A 832 -9.91 54.18 98.65
C MET A 832 -8.69 54.97 99.16
N PRO A 833 -7.91 54.42 100.11
CA PRO A 833 -6.59 54.96 100.43
C PRO A 833 -5.65 54.83 99.23
N ASP A 834 -4.66 55.74 99.10
CA ASP A 834 -3.62 55.67 98.05
C ASP A 834 -2.47 54.69 98.39
N SER A 835 -2.44 54.15 99.63
CA SER A 835 -1.45 53.16 100.11
C SER A 835 -1.93 52.53 101.43
N GLY A 836 -1.47 51.31 101.74
CA GLY A 836 -1.73 50.59 102.98
C GLY A 836 -2.95 49.67 102.94
N ALA A 837 -3.37 49.20 104.12
CA ALA A 837 -4.55 48.36 104.25
C ALA A 837 -5.82 49.16 103.95
N PHE A 838 -6.70 48.57 103.15
CA PHE A 838 -7.97 49.18 102.73
C PHE A 838 -9.16 48.22 102.82
N ALA A 839 -8.90 46.92 102.95
CA ALA A 839 -9.90 45.88 103.04
C ALA A 839 -10.26 45.65 104.51
N GLY A 840 -11.54 45.56 104.80
CA GLY A 840 -12.06 45.36 106.15
C GLY A 840 -13.31 46.20 106.43
N VAL A 841 -13.69 46.26 107.71
CA VAL A 841 -14.88 46.99 108.15
C VAL A 841 -14.54 48.45 108.47
N TYR A 842 -15.18 49.37 107.77
CA TYR A 842 -15.19 50.80 108.10
C TYR A 842 -16.43 51.12 108.91
N THR A 843 -16.28 51.96 109.93
CA THR A 843 -17.39 52.48 110.73
C THR A 843 -17.65 53.93 110.37
N LEU A 844 -18.90 54.27 110.05
CA LEU A 844 -19.36 55.61 109.74
C LEU A 844 -20.27 56.11 110.87
N ASP A 845 -19.80 57.07 111.64
CA ASP A 845 -20.61 57.71 112.68
C ASP A 845 -21.22 59.00 112.13
N VAL A 846 -22.55 59.08 112.10
CA VAL A 846 -23.31 60.25 111.66
C VAL A 846 -24.01 60.88 112.86
N SER A 847 -23.81 62.18 113.06
CA SER A 847 -24.57 62.95 114.05
C SER A 847 -25.39 64.05 113.38
N ASP A 848 -26.60 64.33 113.88
CA ASP A 848 -27.37 65.50 113.48
C ASP A 848 -27.12 66.72 114.40
N GLY A 849 -27.51 67.91 113.93
CA GLY A 849 -27.38 69.17 114.66
C GLY A 849 -28.16 69.28 115.97
N SER A 850 -28.95 68.25 116.34
CA SER A 850 -29.73 68.17 117.59
C SER A 850 -29.17 67.14 118.57
N GLY A 851 -28.07 66.47 118.23
CA GLY A 851 -27.36 65.52 119.08
C GLY A 851 -27.82 64.06 118.95
N ASN A 852 -28.65 63.74 117.94
CA ASN A 852 -28.96 62.35 117.61
C ASN A 852 -27.80 61.76 116.82
N THR A 853 -27.39 60.53 117.14
CA THR A 853 -26.28 59.82 116.49
C THR A 853 -26.76 58.49 115.92
N ALA A 854 -26.19 58.08 114.80
CA ALA A 854 -26.34 56.76 114.20
C ALA A 854 -25.00 56.27 113.65
N THR A 855 -24.72 54.98 113.77
CA THR A 855 -23.47 54.34 113.34
C THR A 855 -23.78 53.35 112.21
N PHE A 856 -22.95 53.31 111.18
CA PHE A 856 -23.12 52.42 110.02
C PHE A 856 -21.81 51.70 109.74
N TYR A 857 -21.87 50.52 109.11
CA TYR A 857 -20.69 49.73 108.80
C TYR A 857 -20.54 49.54 107.29
N ILE A 858 -19.32 49.54 106.78
CA ILE A 858 -18.99 49.23 105.38
C ILE A 858 -17.96 48.13 105.35
N GLU A 859 -18.29 47.00 104.75
CA GLU A 859 -17.36 45.90 104.51
C GLU A 859 -16.70 46.09 103.14
N ARG A 860 -15.37 46.04 103.07
CA ARG A 860 -14.62 46.13 101.81
C ARG A 860 -13.72 44.93 101.59
N PRO A 861 -13.79 44.25 100.44
CA PRO A 861 -13.00 43.05 100.16
C PRO A 861 -11.53 43.36 99.85
N LEU A 862 -10.71 42.31 99.87
CA LEU A 862 -9.36 42.31 99.31
C LEU A 862 -9.43 42.52 97.79
N ARG A 863 -8.39 43.11 97.21
CA ARG A 863 -8.23 43.14 95.75
C ARG A 863 -7.41 41.93 95.32
N LEU A 864 -7.99 41.10 94.45
CA LEU A 864 -7.36 39.93 93.85
C LEU A 864 -7.11 40.19 92.37
N THR A 865 -5.88 39.97 91.90
CA THR A 865 -5.51 40.13 90.48
C THR A 865 -4.55 39.03 90.05
N ALA A 866 -4.71 38.47 88.84
CA ALA A 866 -3.76 37.53 88.25
C ALA A 866 -2.61 38.27 87.54
N SER A 867 -1.46 37.62 87.35
CA SER A 867 -0.30 38.21 86.67
C SER A 867 -0.50 38.43 85.16
N VAL A 868 -1.35 37.62 84.52
CA VAL A 868 -1.65 37.69 83.08
C VAL A 868 -3.08 37.22 82.82
N ASP A 869 -3.71 37.72 81.76
CA ASP A 869 -5.06 37.33 81.31
C ASP A 869 -5.05 37.11 79.77
N PRO A 870 -5.44 35.92 79.28
CA PRO A 870 -5.78 34.71 80.02
C PRO A 870 -4.54 34.06 80.66
N LEU A 871 -4.76 33.20 81.65
CA LEU A 871 -3.76 32.29 82.20
C LEU A 871 -3.58 31.06 81.30
N LEU A 872 -2.36 30.52 81.21
CA LEU A 872 -2.08 29.32 80.42
C LEU A 872 -2.07 28.05 81.30
N GLN A 873 -2.83 27.04 80.88
CA GLN A 873 -2.94 25.76 81.56
C GLN A 873 -1.59 25.03 81.64
N SER A 874 -1.36 24.32 82.75
CA SER A 874 -0.13 23.55 82.99
C SER A 874 1.15 24.40 83.04
N THR A 875 1.02 25.70 83.31
CA THR A 875 2.16 26.58 83.59
C THR A 875 2.30 26.81 85.09
N ASP A 876 3.55 26.88 85.56
CA ASP A 876 3.88 27.17 86.96
C ASP A 876 4.29 28.64 87.16
N SER A 877 4.20 29.46 86.10
CA SER A 877 4.64 30.86 86.07
C SER A 877 3.54 31.87 86.45
N ALA A 878 2.29 31.41 86.56
CA ALA A 878 1.16 32.25 86.91
C ALA A 878 1.22 32.71 88.37
N LEU A 879 0.95 33.99 88.63
CA LEU A 879 0.91 34.56 89.98
C LEU A 879 -0.46 35.18 90.30
N LEU A 880 -0.82 35.15 91.57
CA LEU A 880 -1.94 35.86 92.17
C LEU A 880 -1.39 36.95 93.11
N TYR A 881 -1.86 38.17 92.89
CA TYR A 881 -1.62 39.31 93.76
C TYR A 881 -2.83 39.57 94.65
N ILE A 882 -2.60 39.65 95.95
CA ILE A 882 -3.62 39.86 96.98
C ILE A 882 -3.29 41.12 97.76
N GLU A 883 -4.16 42.12 97.71
CA GLU A 883 -3.89 43.46 98.24
C GLU A 883 -4.99 43.93 99.20
N GLY A 884 -4.61 44.79 100.15
CA GLY A 884 -5.55 45.52 101.00
C GLY A 884 -5.70 45.02 102.43
N ALA A 885 -5.15 43.85 102.78
CA ALA A 885 -5.15 43.34 104.15
C ALA A 885 -4.23 44.18 105.07
N SER A 886 -4.59 44.28 106.35
CA SER A 886 -3.70 44.81 107.39
C SER A 886 -2.40 44.01 107.49
N ALA A 887 -1.29 44.70 107.77
CA ALA A 887 0.04 44.08 107.84
C ALA A 887 0.05 42.91 108.84
N ALA A 888 0.69 41.80 108.47
CA ALA A 888 0.75 40.54 109.21
C ALA A 888 -0.58 39.78 109.37
N THR A 889 -1.68 40.24 108.76
CA THR A 889 -2.93 39.46 108.70
C THR A 889 -2.73 38.19 107.89
N THR A 890 -3.15 37.05 108.45
CA THR A 890 -3.20 35.77 107.72
C THR A 890 -4.41 35.75 106.79
N ILE A 891 -4.15 35.49 105.51
CA ILE A 891 -5.14 35.36 104.45
C ILE A 891 -5.21 33.87 104.09
N SER A 892 -6.36 33.26 104.29
CA SER A 892 -6.65 31.89 103.87
C SER A 892 -7.11 31.87 102.41
N LEU A 893 -6.68 30.85 101.67
CA LEU A 893 -6.91 30.73 100.23
C LEU A 893 -7.58 29.40 99.93
N SER A 894 -8.60 29.45 99.08
CA SER A 894 -9.26 28.27 98.53
C SER A 894 -9.51 28.47 97.05
N GLY A 895 -9.27 27.42 96.28
CA GLY A 895 -9.47 27.39 94.83
C GLY A 895 -10.54 26.36 94.48
N SER A 896 -11.35 26.67 93.48
CA SER A 896 -12.25 25.72 92.82
C SER A 896 -11.77 25.46 91.39
N GLY A 897 -12.21 24.35 90.78
CA GLY A 897 -11.86 24.05 89.38
C GLY A 897 -10.44 23.54 89.14
N GLY A 898 -9.71 23.11 90.19
CA GLY A 898 -8.36 22.54 90.06
C GLY A 898 -7.22 23.57 90.16
N VAL A 899 -7.48 24.72 90.79
CA VAL A 899 -6.50 25.75 91.12
C VAL A 899 -5.85 25.43 92.47
N ASP A 900 -4.54 25.19 92.45
CA ASP A 900 -3.72 25.02 93.65
C ASP A 900 -2.78 26.23 93.84
N PHE A 901 -2.45 26.56 95.08
CA PHE A 901 -1.60 27.71 95.41
C PHE A 901 -0.21 27.25 95.80
N LEU A 902 0.81 27.94 95.32
CA LEU A 902 2.22 27.65 95.56
C LEU A 902 2.91 28.83 96.25
N ASP A 903 3.89 28.54 97.11
CA ASP A 903 4.78 29.57 97.65
C ASP A 903 5.86 29.97 96.63
N THR A 904 6.68 30.95 96.97
CA THR A 904 7.78 31.43 96.12
C THR A 904 8.88 30.38 95.87
N THR A 905 8.77 29.19 96.46
CA THR A 905 9.67 28.04 96.27
C THR A 905 9.00 26.88 95.53
N GLY A 906 7.72 27.02 95.15
CA GLY A 906 6.94 26.01 94.44
C GLY A 906 6.26 24.98 95.35
N SER A 907 6.19 25.21 96.68
CA SER A 907 5.52 24.30 97.62
C SER A 907 4.04 24.67 97.80
N PRO A 908 3.10 23.69 97.93
CA PRO A 908 1.68 23.99 98.13
C PRO A 908 1.40 24.80 99.40
N LEU A 909 0.52 25.79 99.29
CA LEU A 909 0.05 26.61 100.41
C LEU A 909 -1.48 26.73 100.45
N THR A 910 -2.02 27.00 101.63
CA THR A 910 -3.46 27.26 101.86
C THR A 910 -3.70 28.60 102.57
N SER A 911 -2.62 29.31 102.91
CA SER A 911 -2.68 30.65 103.48
C SER A 911 -1.35 31.38 103.29
N ILE A 912 -1.40 32.71 103.31
CA ILE A 912 -0.25 33.61 103.26
C ILE A 912 -0.46 34.80 104.20
N ASN A 913 0.60 35.37 104.75
CA ASN A 913 0.51 36.59 105.56
C ASN A 913 0.71 37.82 104.70
N ALA A 914 -0.12 38.84 104.90
CA ALA A 914 0.05 40.14 104.26
C ALA A 914 1.38 40.79 104.71
N PRO A 915 2.26 41.20 103.78
CA PRO A 915 3.50 41.88 104.14
C PRO A 915 3.24 43.30 104.66
N ASP A 916 4.22 43.86 105.37
CA ASP A 916 4.18 45.24 105.87
C ASP A 916 4.79 46.21 104.84
N GLU A 917 4.19 46.25 103.65
CA GLU A 917 4.66 47.05 102.50
C GLU A 917 3.55 48.00 102.04
N SER A 918 3.27 49.01 102.87
CA SER A 918 2.13 49.91 102.67
C SER A 918 2.11 50.62 101.31
N SER A 919 3.25 50.96 100.72
CA SER A 919 3.31 51.57 99.38
C SER A 919 2.77 50.67 98.26
N GLU A 920 2.67 49.35 98.50
CA GLU A 920 2.07 48.37 97.60
C GLU A 920 0.76 47.81 98.16
N PHE A 921 0.06 48.56 99.02
CA PHE A 921 -1.18 48.10 99.65
C PHE A 921 -1.05 46.77 100.41
N ASN A 922 0.14 46.51 100.97
CA ASN A 922 0.45 45.25 101.65
C ASN A 922 0.24 44.01 100.76
N ARG A 923 0.67 44.09 99.49
CA ARG A 923 0.50 43.04 98.48
C ARG A 923 1.21 41.73 98.85
N ALA A 924 0.44 40.66 99.05
CA ALA A 924 0.97 39.30 99.08
C ALA A 924 0.99 38.71 97.66
N THR A 925 2.04 37.95 97.33
CA THR A 925 2.21 37.27 96.04
C THR A 925 2.19 35.77 96.24
N VAL A 926 1.36 35.08 95.46
CA VAL A 926 1.13 33.63 95.54
C VAL A 926 1.29 33.04 94.15
N GLY A 927 2.02 31.93 94.02
CA GLY A 927 2.07 31.18 92.75
C GLY A 927 0.78 30.40 92.52
N LEU A 928 0.38 30.24 91.28
CA LEU A 928 -0.78 29.45 90.88
C LEU A 928 -0.32 28.21 90.11
N SER A 929 -0.82 27.04 90.49
CA SER A 929 -0.72 25.82 89.70
C SER A 929 -2.09 25.49 89.13
N LEU A 930 -2.17 25.39 87.81
CA LEU A 930 -3.43 25.29 87.07
C LEU A 930 -3.53 23.92 86.41
N SER A 931 -4.28 23.00 87.04
CA SER A 931 -4.54 21.66 86.49
C SER A 931 -5.65 21.66 85.41
N ALA A 932 -5.87 20.52 84.75
CA ALA A 932 -6.44 20.42 83.40
C ALA A 932 -7.96 20.74 83.20
N ILE A 933 -8.51 21.83 83.73
CA ILE A 933 -9.91 22.27 83.47
C ILE A 933 -9.99 23.78 83.21
N LEU A 934 -10.88 24.21 82.30
CA LEU A 934 -10.92 25.53 81.66
C LEU A 934 -11.52 26.70 82.50
N ASN A 935 -11.98 26.48 83.74
CA ASN A 935 -12.54 27.53 84.60
C ASN A 935 -12.28 27.27 86.08
N GLY A 936 -11.82 28.29 86.83
CA GLY A 936 -11.60 28.20 88.27
C GLY A 936 -11.84 29.54 88.98
N THR A 937 -12.27 29.48 90.24
CA THR A 937 -12.45 30.67 91.09
C THR A 937 -11.53 30.58 92.29
N VAL A 938 -10.81 31.66 92.58
CA VAL A 938 -10.01 31.84 93.78
C VAL A 938 -10.82 32.63 94.80
N THR A 939 -10.93 32.11 96.02
CA THR A 939 -11.51 32.80 97.17
C THR A 939 -10.42 33.06 98.20
N ALA A 940 -10.29 34.32 98.64
CA ALA A 940 -9.39 34.75 99.70
C ALA A 940 -10.20 35.29 100.88
N THR A 941 -9.91 34.78 102.08
CA THR A 941 -10.64 35.10 103.31
C THR A 941 -9.66 35.56 104.39
N ALA A 942 -9.98 36.63 105.10
CA ALA A 942 -9.13 37.16 106.18
C ALA A 942 -10.00 37.67 107.35
N SER A 943 -9.41 37.73 108.55
CA SER A 943 -10.16 38.20 109.74
C SER A 943 -10.61 39.65 109.57
N ASN A 944 -11.89 39.92 109.85
CA ASN A 944 -12.53 41.24 109.74
C ASN A 944 -12.51 41.84 108.32
N VAL A 945 -12.41 40.99 107.29
CA VAL A 945 -12.49 41.36 105.87
C VAL A 945 -13.51 40.42 105.21
N PRO A 946 -14.45 40.93 104.38
CA PRO A 946 -15.36 40.07 103.63
C PRO A 946 -14.59 39.20 102.62
N ASP A 947 -15.15 38.04 102.33
CA ASP A 947 -14.58 37.08 101.38
C ASP A 947 -14.43 37.71 100.00
N SER A 948 -13.27 37.51 99.38
CA SER A 948 -12.93 38.10 98.08
C SER A 948 -12.80 37.00 97.05
N GLU A 949 -13.46 37.14 95.90
CA GLU A 949 -13.45 36.15 94.83
C GLU A 949 -12.86 36.70 93.52
N LEU A 950 -12.09 35.87 92.83
CA LEU A 950 -11.57 36.14 91.48
C LEU A 950 -11.84 34.95 90.58
N ASN A 951 -12.62 35.16 89.52
CA ASN A 951 -12.80 34.18 88.45
C ASN A 951 -11.59 34.24 87.51
N LEU A 952 -10.92 33.10 87.32
CA LEU A 952 -9.75 32.98 86.45
C LEU A 952 -10.16 32.56 85.04
N ASN A 953 -9.67 33.29 84.04
CA ASN A 953 -9.79 32.95 82.63
C ASN A 953 -8.58 32.10 82.22
N ILE A 954 -8.79 30.82 81.90
CA ILE A 954 -7.72 29.84 81.65
C ILE A 954 -7.85 29.26 80.25
N VAL A 955 -6.77 29.28 79.46
CA VAL A 955 -6.69 28.67 78.13
C VAL A 955 -5.75 27.46 78.13
N ALA A 956 -6.07 26.44 77.34
CA ALA A 956 -5.21 25.27 77.17
C ALA A 956 -3.91 25.63 76.43
N SER A 957 -2.82 24.91 76.68
CA SER A 957 -1.63 24.94 75.83
C SER A 957 -1.74 23.89 74.71
N ARG A 958 -1.06 24.13 73.59
CA ARG A 958 -0.97 23.19 72.47
C ARG A 958 0.40 23.27 71.81
N THR A 959 0.78 22.18 71.15
CA THR A 959 1.99 22.11 70.34
C THR A 959 1.65 22.30 68.88
N VAL A 960 2.39 23.17 68.20
CA VAL A 960 2.24 23.45 66.78
C VAL A 960 3.51 23.05 66.06
N THR A 961 3.38 22.17 65.06
CA THR A 961 4.47 21.80 64.15
C THR A 961 4.48 22.75 62.97
N ILE A 962 5.59 23.45 62.74
CA ILE A 962 5.77 24.37 61.62
C ILE A 962 6.71 23.71 60.62
N SER A 963 6.29 23.60 59.36
CA SER A 963 7.08 23.06 58.24
C SER A 963 7.38 24.19 57.24
N VAL A 964 8.65 24.52 57.06
CA VAL A 964 9.12 25.62 56.22
C VAL A 964 9.79 25.06 54.96
N THR A 965 9.32 25.50 53.80
CA THR A 965 9.81 25.06 52.48
C THR A 965 10.11 26.23 51.55
N ASP A 966 10.95 26.04 50.54
CA ASP A 966 11.11 26.97 49.43
C ASP A 966 9.98 26.79 48.38
N ASP A 967 9.90 27.69 47.41
CA ASP A 967 8.95 27.65 46.29
C ASP A 967 9.01 26.37 45.43
N SER A 968 10.11 25.61 45.54
CA SER A 968 10.32 24.32 44.89
C SER A 968 9.98 23.12 45.78
N GLY A 969 9.44 23.37 46.98
CA GLY A 969 9.03 22.37 47.96
C GLY A 969 10.19 21.73 48.73
N ARG A 970 11.40 22.30 48.70
CA ARG A 970 12.54 21.80 49.48
C ARG A 970 12.50 22.37 50.89
N PRO A 971 12.91 21.60 51.92
CA PRO A 971 12.97 22.12 53.27
C PRO A 971 13.96 23.27 53.45
N VAL A 972 13.54 24.34 54.14
CA VAL A 972 14.42 25.44 54.56
C VAL A 972 14.90 25.14 55.98
N ALA A 973 16.15 24.71 56.11
CA ALA A 973 16.77 24.41 57.40
C ALA A 973 17.36 25.67 58.04
N GLY A 974 17.25 25.80 59.36
CA GLY A 974 17.83 26.94 60.10
C GLY A 974 17.02 28.24 60.00
N ALA A 975 15.78 28.18 59.51
CA ALA A 975 14.85 29.31 59.60
C ALA A 975 14.47 29.58 61.07
N ASP A 976 14.61 30.82 61.50
CA ASP A 976 14.27 31.34 62.82
C ASP A 976 12.77 31.64 62.89
N ILE A 977 12.10 31.14 63.92
CA ILE A 977 10.68 31.35 64.20
C ILE A 977 10.55 32.11 65.50
N SER A 978 9.88 33.27 65.47
CA SER A 978 9.67 34.12 66.64
C SER A 978 8.19 34.30 66.93
N ILE A 979 7.75 34.13 68.18
CA ILE A 979 6.36 34.36 68.58
C ILE A 979 6.21 35.83 69.01
N VAL A 980 5.21 36.51 68.46
CA VAL A 980 4.95 37.94 68.69
C VAL A 980 3.76 38.10 69.65
N ASP A 981 3.99 37.94 70.96
CA ASP A 981 2.98 38.20 72.00
C ASP A 981 3.64 38.71 73.31
N ASP A 982 3.21 39.88 73.80
CA ASP A 982 3.75 40.51 75.02
C ASP A 982 3.49 39.69 76.30
N ARG A 983 2.61 38.68 76.25
CA ARG A 983 2.22 37.85 77.41
C ARG A 983 3.08 36.59 77.59
N LEU A 984 4.02 36.30 76.69
CA LEU A 984 4.85 35.08 76.72
C LEU A 984 5.59 34.87 78.04
N GLU A 985 6.16 35.93 78.61
CA GLU A 985 6.84 35.88 79.91
C GLU A 985 5.88 35.47 81.04
N GLY A 986 4.64 35.97 80.99
CA GLY A 986 3.58 35.61 81.95
C GLY A 986 3.06 34.18 81.78
N TRP A 987 3.22 33.58 80.60
CA TRP A 987 2.91 32.17 80.32
C TRP A 987 4.10 31.24 80.53
N GLY A 988 5.32 31.76 80.67
CA GLY A 988 6.53 30.95 80.80
C GLY A 988 6.86 30.13 79.54
N LEU A 989 6.53 30.64 78.36
CA LEU A 989 6.84 30.01 77.07
C LEU A 989 8.14 30.58 76.47
N ASP A 990 8.85 29.76 75.68
CA ASP A 990 10.00 30.21 74.90
C ASP A 990 9.54 31.07 73.70
N ALA A 991 10.22 32.19 73.45
CA ALA A 991 9.85 33.15 72.41
C ALA A 991 10.34 32.77 71.00
N ASN A 992 11.29 31.83 70.89
CA ASN A 992 11.96 31.51 69.64
C ASN A 992 12.13 30.00 69.45
N ALA A 993 12.08 29.55 68.20
CA ALA A 993 12.44 28.20 67.76
C ALA A 993 13.16 28.25 66.42
N GLU A 994 13.90 27.20 66.08
CA GLU A 994 14.64 27.09 64.82
C GLU A 994 14.24 25.80 64.11
N THR A 995 14.10 25.84 62.79
CA THR A 995 13.79 24.65 61.98
C THR A 995 14.96 23.67 61.89
N ASP A 996 14.64 22.38 61.97
CA ASP A 996 15.61 21.31 61.82
C ASP A 996 16.05 21.11 60.35
N THR A 997 16.88 20.10 60.09
CA THR A 997 17.37 19.80 58.72
C THR A 997 16.26 19.39 57.73
N ASN A 998 15.06 19.09 58.21
CA ASN A 998 13.89 18.79 57.39
C ASN A 998 12.93 19.98 57.31
N GLY A 999 13.37 21.18 57.72
CA GLY A 999 12.56 22.39 57.71
C GLY A 999 11.45 22.38 58.76
N ILE A 1000 11.57 21.58 59.82
CA ILE A 1000 10.51 21.40 60.82
C ILE A 1000 10.93 22.00 62.16
N ALA A 1001 10.05 22.80 62.77
CA ALA A 1001 10.16 23.27 64.14
C ALA A 1001 8.88 22.95 64.92
N THR A 1002 8.96 22.80 66.25
CA THR A 1002 7.77 22.70 67.10
C THR A 1002 7.79 23.77 68.18
N ILE A 1003 6.70 24.53 68.27
CA ILE A 1003 6.48 25.55 69.29
C ILE A 1003 5.30 25.19 70.20
N VAL A 1004 5.30 25.70 71.42
CA VAL A 1004 4.16 25.57 72.36
C VAL A 1004 3.50 26.93 72.50
N VAL A 1005 2.19 27.00 72.27
CA VAL A 1005 1.41 28.24 72.26
C VAL A 1005 0.07 28.05 72.98
N PRO A 1006 -0.61 29.13 73.43
CA PRO A 1006 -1.98 29.02 73.92
C PRO A 1006 -2.97 28.54 72.84
N ALA A 1007 -4.10 27.98 73.25
CA ALA A 1007 -5.27 27.71 72.42
C ALA A 1007 -6.05 28.98 72.01
N THR A 1008 -5.31 30.06 71.75
CA THR A 1008 -5.78 31.32 71.16
C THR A 1008 -4.95 31.59 69.91
N ALA A 1009 -5.40 32.48 69.04
CA ALA A 1009 -4.58 32.90 67.92
C ALA A 1009 -3.33 33.62 68.43
N VAL A 1010 -2.18 33.33 67.81
CA VAL A 1010 -0.89 33.98 68.09
C VAL A 1010 -0.19 34.26 66.77
N ASP A 1011 0.52 35.39 66.71
CA ASP A 1011 1.26 35.79 65.53
C ASP A 1011 2.70 35.28 65.64
N ILE A 1012 3.24 34.76 64.52
CA ILE A 1012 4.61 34.29 64.40
C ILE A 1012 5.29 34.97 63.22
N GLU A 1013 6.59 35.21 63.34
CA GLU A 1013 7.47 35.69 62.28
C GLU A 1013 8.48 34.58 61.94
N ILE A 1014 8.67 34.30 60.65
CA ILE A 1014 9.58 33.26 60.16
C ILE A 1014 10.60 33.92 59.24
N ASP A 1015 11.87 33.83 59.61
CA ASP A 1015 13.00 34.41 58.87
C ASP A 1015 13.99 33.31 58.45
N GLY A 1016 14.35 33.26 57.17
CA GLY A 1016 15.27 32.29 56.62
C GLY A 1016 16.35 32.99 55.80
N ASP A 1017 17.62 32.61 56.00
CA ASP A 1017 18.73 33.13 55.23
C ASP A 1017 18.48 32.99 53.71
N GLU A 1018 18.60 34.10 52.97
CA GLU A 1018 18.34 34.22 51.51
C GLU A 1018 16.86 34.27 51.08
N PHE A 1019 15.92 34.24 52.03
CA PHE A 1019 14.48 34.32 51.78
C PHE A 1019 13.87 35.62 52.33
N SER A 1020 12.65 35.94 51.89
CA SER A 1020 11.86 37.03 52.48
C SER A 1020 11.19 36.54 53.76
N ALA A 1021 11.26 37.33 54.83
CA ALA A 1021 10.57 37.01 56.09
C ALA A 1021 9.06 37.00 55.90
N GLU A 1022 8.38 36.05 56.55
CA GLU A 1022 6.94 35.87 56.46
C GLU A 1022 6.30 35.99 57.85
N GLU A 1023 5.23 36.78 57.94
CA GLU A 1023 4.43 36.96 59.17
C GLU A 1023 3.13 36.18 59.03
N LEU A 1024 2.83 35.32 60.00
CA LEU A 1024 1.70 34.42 59.95
C LEU A 1024 0.98 34.37 61.29
N GLN A 1025 -0.34 34.48 61.25
CA GLN A 1025 -1.17 34.19 62.41
C GLN A 1025 -1.47 32.69 62.49
N VAL A 1026 -1.05 32.03 63.57
CA VAL A 1026 -1.42 30.65 63.89
C VAL A 1026 -2.81 30.64 64.54
N PRO A 1027 -3.87 30.15 63.87
CA PRO A 1027 -5.24 30.19 64.40
C PRO A 1027 -5.40 29.35 65.67
N ALA A 1028 -6.42 29.63 66.49
CA ALA A 1028 -6.66 29.03 67.81
C ALA A 1028 -6.72 27.48 67.87
N ASN A 1029 -7.02 26.80 66.76
CA ASN A 1029 -7.27 25.34 66.69
C ASN A 1029 -6.33 24.57 65.76
N THR A 1030 -5.23 25.19 65.32
CA THR A 1030 -4.26 24.60 64.38
C THR A 1030 -3.10 23.94 65.14
N ASN A 1031 -2.75 22.70 64.79
CA ASN A 1031 -1.62 21.96 65.38
C ASN A 1031 -0.46 21.73 64.40
N ALA A 1032 -0.64 22.07 63.13
CA ALA A 1032 0.40 22.05 62.12
C ALA A 1032 0.20 23.17 61.11
N VAL A 1033 1.30 23.81 60.71
CA VAL A 1033 1.32 24.94 59.78
C VAL A 1033 2.43 24.69 58.78
N SER A 1034 2.13 24.83 57.49
CA SER A 1034 3.13 24.79 56.43
C SER A 1034 3.32 26.19 55.88
N VAL A 1035 4.56 26.63 55.74
CA VAL A 1035 4.94 27.94 55.22
C VAL A 1035 5.92 27.76 54.08
N THR A 1036 5.69 28.48 53.00
CA THR A 1036 6.61 28.55 51.87
C THR A 1036 7.25 29.92 51.89
N LEU A 1037 8.58 29.98 51.97
CA LEU A 1037 9.31 31.25 51.92
C LEU A 1037 9.73 31.54 50.47
N ASP A 1038 9.47 32.77 50.03
CA ASP A 1038 9.92 33.24 48.73
C ASP A 1038 11.40 33.66 48.76
N PRO A 1039 12.20 33.34 47.73
CA PRO A 1039 13.57 33.82 47.63
C PRO A 1039 13.59 35.36 47.58
N ALA A 1040 14.56 35.97 48.27
CA ALA A 1040 14.67 37.43 48.32
C ALA A 1040 14.89 38.04 46.92
N ALA A 1041 14.16 39.11 46.58
CA ALA A 1041 14.14 39.69 45.24
C ALA A 1041 15.50 40.25 44.77
N VAL A 1042 15.90 39.97 43.51
CA VAL A 1042 17.19 40.38 42.92
C VAL A 1042 16.98 41.14 41.60
N SER A 1043 17.79 42.16 41.30
CA SER A 1043 17.65 42.96 40.06
C SER A 1043 18.34 42.33 38.84
N TYR A 1044 17.67 42.34 37.69
CA TYR A 1044 18.16 41.88 36.39
C TYR A 1044 18.13 43.02 35.37
N THR A 1045 19.23 43.21 34.63
CA THR A 1045 19.31 44.23 33.55
C THR A 1045 19.70 43.60 32.22
N LEU A 1046 18.82 43.71 31.21
CA LEU A 1046 19.06 43.34 29.82
C LEU A 1046 19.27 44.60 28.98
N THR A 1047 20.37 44.65 28.23
CA THR A 1047 20.65 45.76 27.31
C THR A 1047 21.12 45.23 25.96
N GLY A 1048 21.08 46.03 24.91
CA GLY A 1048 21.59 45.58 23.62
C GLY A 1048 21.32 46.52 22.47
N LEU A 1049 21.90 46.19 21.31
CA LEU A 1049 21.70 46.93 20.06
C LEU A 1049 21.09 46.04 18.99
N ILE A 1050 20.07 46.56 18.32
CA ILE A 1050 19.49 45.96 17.11
C ILE A 1050 19.91 46.79 15.91
N GLN A 1051 20.54 46.16 14.93
CA GLN A 1051 20.99 46.80 13.69
C GLN A 1051 20.33 46.15 12.47
N ALA A 1052 19.71 46.95 11.60
CA ALA A 1052 19.21 46.49 10.30
C ALA A 1052 20.27 46.61 9.20
N GLN A 1053 20.33 45.61 8.32
CA GLN A 1053 21.18 45.55 7.15
C GLN A 1053 20.36 45.05 5.94
N GLY A 1054 20.24 45.88 4.90
CA GLY A 1054 19.38 45.61 3.74
C GLY A 1054 17.97 46.21 3.82
N PHE A 1055 17.59 46.78 4.97
CA PHE A 1055 16.39 47.59 5.19
C PHE A 1055 16.61 48.64 6.29
N ASN A 1056 15.60 49.45 6.61
CA ASN A 1056 15.61 50.51 7.64
C ASN A 1056 14.36 50.44 8.53
N PHE A 1057 14.40 51.11 9.68
CA PHE A 1057 13.33 51.18 10.69
C PHE A 1057 12.43 52.42 10.54
N ASP A 1058 12.54 53.16 9.43
CA ASP A 1058 11.81 54.42 9.21
C ASP A 1058 10.27 54.22 9.16
N SER A 1059 9.81 53.02 8.79
CA SER A 1059 8.38 52.68 8.70
C SER A 1059 7.83 51.99 9.95
N GLU A 1060 8.68 51.29 10.69
CA GLU A 1060 8.32 50.45 11.84
C GLU A 1060 9.59 50.20 12.66
N LEU A 1061 9.51 50.39 13.98
CA LEU A 1061 10.56 49.94 14.91
C LEU A 1061 10.31 48.46 15.23
N PRO A 1062 11.36 47.63 15.41
CA PRO A 1062 11.22 46.27 15.89
C PRO A 1062 10.65 46.26 17.31
N GLU A 1063 9.72 45.35 17.58
CA GLU A 1063 9.19 45.10 18.92
C GLU A 1063 10.10 44.12 19.66
N VAL A 1064 10.52 44.45 20.89
CA VAL A 1064 11.40 43.62 21.70
C VAL A 1064 10.64 43.16 22.94
N LEU A 1065 10.29 41.88 22.96
CA LEU A 1065 9.45 41.26 23.99
C LEU A 1065 10.27 40.30 24.84
N ILE A 1066 10.28 40.48 26.16
CA ILE A 1066 10.96 39.60 27.14
C ILE A 1066 9.94 38.61 27.69
N ASN A 1067 10.20 37.32 27.52
CA ASN A 1067 9.36 36.24 28.02
C ASN A 1067 9.93 35.74 29.37
N LEU A 1068 9.10 35.79 30.41
CA LEU A 1068 9.44 35.35 31.76
C LEU A 1068 8.96 33.90 32.02
N SER A 1069 9.55 33.23 33.01
CA SER A 1069 9.28 31.82 33.36
C SER A 1069 7.86 31.56 33.88
N ASP A 1070 7.13 32.61 34.28
CA ASP A 1070 5.71 32.55 34.67
C ASP A 1070 4.75 32.66 33.46
N GLY A 1071 5.30 32.75 32.24
CA GLY A 1071 4.55 32.90 31.00
C GLY A 1071 4.16 34.35 30.66
N SER A 1072 4.50 35.32 31.51
CA SER A 1072 4.25 36.74 31.23
C SER A 1072 5.25 37.32 30.20
N GLN A 1073 4.81 38.37 29.50
CA GLN A 1073 5.58 39.04 28.45
C GLN A 1073 5.68 40.53 28.75
N VAL A 1074 6.89 41.09 28.66
CA VAL A 1074 7.16 42.50 28.96
C VAL A 1074 7.96 43.14 27.83
N LEU A 1075 7.59 44.35 27.43
CA LEU A 1075 8.32 45.09 26.39
C LEU A 1075 9.59 45.74 26.96
N ALA A 1076 10.68 45.67 26.19
CA ALA A 1076 11.88 46.45 26.46
C ALA A 1076 11.72 47.88 25.96
N ASP A 1077 12.33 48.83 26.67
CA ASP A 1077 12.37 50.22 26.24
C ASP A 1077 13.31 50.35 25.04
N LEU A 1078 12.86 51.04 23.98
CA LEU A 1078 13.61 51.23 22.75
C LEU A 1078 14.06 52.68 22.58
N ASN A 1079 15.31 52.85 22.20
CA ASN A 1079 15.91 54.13 21.89
C ASN A 1079 16.51 54.09 20.48
N GLU A 1080 15.89 54.80 19.53
CA GLU A 1080 16.36 54.85 18.15
C GLU A 1080 17.65 55.69 18.05
N LEU A 1081 18.74 55.06 17.61
CA LEU A 1081 20.02 55.73 17.42
C LEU A 1081 20.19 56.23 15.97
N SER A 1082 19.62 55.50 15.01
CA SER A 1082 19.47 55.89 13.61
C SER A 1082 18.39 55.04 12.95
N ASN A 1083 18.01 55.39 11.71
CA ASN A 1083 17.06 54.60 10.92
C ASN A 1083 17.52 53.17 10.57
N THR A 1084 18.67 52.72 11.03
CA THR A 1084 19.14 51.32 10.87
C THR A 1084 19.66 50.75 12.19
N ARG A 1085 19.53 51.46 13.32
CA ARG A 1085 20.11 51.03 14.59
C ARG A 1085 19.30 51.54 15.77
N ILE A 1086 18.94 50.61 16.65
CA ILE A 1086 18.17 50.87 17.87
C ILE A 1086 18.92 50.25 19.04
N GLU A 1087 18.85 50.93 20.19
CA GLU A 1087 19.27 50.41 21.48
C GLU A 1087 18.03 49.98 22.26
N TYR A 1088 18.12 48.88 23.00
CA TYR A 1088 17.07 48.44 23.90
C TYR A 1088 17.61 48.22 25.30
N GLU A 1089 16.78 48.54 26.29
CA GLU A 1089 17.07 48.36 27.71
C GLU A 1089 15.83 47.83 28.43
N TRP A 1090 16.03 46.88 29.33
CA TRP A 1090 15.01 46.36 30.22
C TRP A 1090 15.65 46.03 31.56
N THR A 1091 15.19 46.69 32.62
CA THR A 1091 15.59 46.38 33.99
C THR A 1091 14.37 45.99 34.80
N SER A 1092 14.46 44.89 35.54
CA SER A 1092 13.39 44.43 36.42
C SER A 1092 13.96 43.90 37.73
N THR A 1093 13.20 44.06 38.82
CA THR A 1093 13.46 43.40 40.10
C THR A 1093 12.68 42.09 40.08
N LEU A 1094 13.38 40.97 40.07
CA LEU A 1094 12.82 39.65 39.85
C LEU A 1094 12.67 38.90 41.18
N GLY A 1095 11.48 38.35 41.40
CA GLY A 1095 11.24 37.23 42.32
C GLY A 1095 11.36 35.91 41.56
N SER A 1096 10.29 35.10 41.53
CA SER A 1096 10.23 33.80 40.84
C SER A 1096 10.05 33.86 39.31
N ALA A 1097 9.69 35.02 38.74
CA ALA A 1097 9.49 35.22 37.30
C ALA A 1097 10.80 35.60 36.56
N LEU A 1098 11.65 34.62 36.29
CA LEU A 1098 12.97 34.83 35.69
C LEU A 1098 12.89 34.99 34.15
N PRO A 1099 13.72 35.83 33.51
CA PRO A 1099 13.74 36.00 32.07
C PRO A 1099 14.32 34.77 31.37
N GLU A 1100 13.52 34.13 30.52
CA GLU A 1100 13.91 32.90 29.80
C GLU A 1100 14.30 33.17 28.35
N SER A 1101 13.64 34.14 27.69
CA SER A 1101 13.95 34.50 26.30
C SER A 1101 13.54 35.93 25.97
N MET A 1102 14.10 36.47 24.88
CA MET A 1102 13.62 37.70 24.24
C MET A 1102 13.23 37.40 22.79
N THR A 1103 12.13 37.98 22.33
CA THR A 1103 11.66 37.91 20.95
C THR A 1103 11.77 39.30 20.32
N VAL A 1104 12.41 39.36 19.15
CA VAL A 1104 12.48 40.58 18.32
C VAL A 1104 11.59 40.38 17.10
N ASP A 1105 10.54 41.17 16.97
CA ASP A 1105 9.59 41.12 15.86
C ASP A 1105 9.66 42.39 15.00
N HIS A 1106 9.55 42.25 13.68
CA HIS A 1106 9.54 43.37 12.72
C HIS A 1106 9.00 42.87 11.38
N SER A 1107 8.06 43.58 10.73
CA SER A 1107 7.35 43.07 9.54
C SER A 1107 8.22 42.64 8.34
N ALA A 1108 9.45 43.15 8.25
CA ALA A 1108 10.42 42.76 7.22
C ALA A 1108 11.04 41.36 7.41
N LEU A 1109 10.91 40.72 8.58
CA LEU A 1109 11.50 39.43 8.91
C LEU A 1109 10.58 38.59 9.82
N PRO A 1110 10.67 37.25 9.82
CA PRO A 1110 10.01 36.45 10.85
C PRO A 1110 10.51 36.79 12.26
N PRO A 1111 9.68 36.67 13.32
CA PRO A 1111 10.10 36.94 14.70
C PRO A 1111 11.31 36.08 15.10
N VAL A 1112 12.28 36.70 15.79
CA VAL A 1112 13.53 36.06 16.22
C VAL A 1112 13.54 35.92 17.73
N THR A 1113 13.58 34.68 18.24
CA THR A 1113 13.68 34.41 19.68
C THR A 1113 15.12 34.06 20.08
N VAL A 1114 15.57 34.66 21.18
CA VAL A 1114 16.90 34.51 21.77
C VAL A 1114 16.76 34.12 23.23
N ASN A 1115 17.26 32.94 23.62
CA ASN A 1115 17.21 32.49 25.02
C ASN A 1115 18.07 33.39 25.91
N LEU A 1116 17.58 33.82 27.07
CA LEU A 1116 18.30 34.61 28.06
C LEU A 1116 18.87 33.70 29.15
N ASN A 1117 19.88 34.17 29.88
CA ASN A 1117 20.40 33.44 31.04
C ASN A 1117 19.68 33.90 32.31
N PRO A 1118 18.77 33.09 32.89
CA PRO A 1118 18.04 33.46 34.10
C PRO A 1118 18.94 33.56 35.35
N ALA A 1119 20.16 33.02 35.31
CA ALA A 1119 21.11 33.10 36.41
C ALA A 1119 22.04 34.34 36.37
N ALA A 1120 21.92 35.21 35.35
CA ALA A 1120 22.69 36.44 35.28
C ALA A 1120 22.02 37.57 36.07
N SER A 1121 22.79 38.53 36.59
CA SER A 1121 22.24 39.81 37.10
C SER A 1121 22.24 40.91 36.03
N ALA A 1122 23.01 40.72 34.95
CA ALA A 1122 22.90 41.52 33.73
C ALA A 1122 23.37 40.74 32.48
N GLU A 1123 22.68 40.94 31.36
CA GLU A 1123 23.06 40.40 30.05
C GLU A 1123 23.03 41.50 28.98
N THR A 1124 24.03 41.51 28.08
CA THR A 1124 24.01 42.36 26.88
C THR A 1124 23.95 41.50 25.62
N VAL A 1125 22.95 41.74 24.77
CA VAL A 1125 22.70 40.97 23.54
C VAL A 1125 22.62 41.93 22.34
N ASP A 1126 23.57 41.82 21.41
CA ASP A 1126 23.53 42.59 20.16
C ASP A 1126 23.02 41.71 19.01
N ILE A 1127 22.07 42.24 18.22
CA ILE A 1127 21.38 41.56 17.13
C ILE A 1127 21.56 42.34 15.83
N THR A 1128 21.94 41.65 14.75
CA THR A 1128 21.90 42.19 13.40
C THR A 1128 20.83 41.47 12.57
N LEU A 1129 19.86 42.24 12.05
CA LEU A 1129 18.78 41.81 11.18
C LEU A 1129 19.17 42.04 9.72
N ILE A 1130 19.20 40.98 8.89
CA ILE A 1130 19.71 41.05 7.51
C ILE A 1130 18.65 40.57 6.51
N THR A 1131 18.38 41.36 5.46
CA THR A 1131 17.63 40.94 4.27
C THR A 1131 18.57 40.87 3.05
N GLU A 1132 18.63 39.76 2.30
CA GLU A 1132 19.44 39.68 1.08
C GLU A 1132 18.91 40.61 -0.03
N SER A 1133 19.80 41.36 -0.67
CA SER A 1133 19.52 42.14 -1.88
C SER A 1133 20.09 41.41 -3.11
N ASP A 1134 19.24 41.09 -4.08
CA ASP A 1134 19.62 40.53 -5.40
C ASP A 1134 20.64 41.41 -6.13
N GLU A 1135 21.80 40.85 -6.47
CA GLU A 1135 22.72 41.38 -7.48
C GLU A 1135 22.85 40.36 -8.64
N ASP A 1136 22.32 40.78 -9.79
CA ASP A 1136 22.73 40.47 -11.18
C ASP A 1136 22.78 39.01 -11.68
N SER A 1137 21.81 38.62 -12.54
CA SER A 1137 22.08 37.62 -13.59
C SER A 1137 21.33 37.90 -14.90
N SER A 1138 22.10 38.29 -15.91
CA SER A 1138 21.70 38.28 -17.31
C SER A 1138 21.83 36.87 -17.93
N THR A 1139 20.85 36.52 -18.77
CA THR A 1139 20.84 35.49 -19.85
C THR A 1139 20.51 34.02 -19.50
N GLY A 1140 19.50 33.47 -20.20
CA GLY A 1140 19.53 32.09 -20.70
C GLY A 1140 18.35 31.17 -20.33
N ALA A 1141 17.48 30.92 -21.30
CA ALA A 1141 16.32 30.01 -21.34
C ALA A 1141 16.45 28.62 -20.64
N GLY A 1142 15.33 28.17 -20.05
CA GLY A 1142 15.08 26.76 -19.68
C GLY A 1142 13.88 26.59 -18.75
N THR A 1143 13.00 25.63 -19.02
CA THR A 1143 11.64 25.45 -18.46
C THR A 1143 11.57 24.68 -17.13
N THR A 1144 10.44 24.86 -16.41
CA THR A 1144 9.78 24.00 -15.39
C THR A 1144 10.44 23.79 -14.01
N SER A 1145 9.89 24.45 -12.97
CA SER A 1145 9.21 23.82 -11.80
C SER A 1145 9.06 24.85 -10.68
N VAL A 1146 7.83 25.07 -10.21
CA VAL A 1146 7.52 25.93 -9.06
C VAL A 1146 7.89 25.16 -7.79
N TRP A 1147 9.04 25.49 -7.21
CA TRP A 1147 9.33 25.26 -5.80
C TRP A 1147 9.65 26.62 -5.18
N LEU A 1148 8.82 27.02 -4.23
CA LEU A 1148 8.91 28.28 -3.48
C LEU A 1148 10.19 28.22 -2.62
N THR A 1149 11.21 28.98 -3.00
CA THR A 1149 12.51 29.03 -2.33
C THR A 1149 12.42 29.81 -1.02
N LEU A 1150 12.84 29.12 0.04
CA LEU A 1150 13.13 29.55 1.39
C LEU A 1150 14.02 30.81 1.39
N LEU A 1151 13.53 31.91 1.96
CA LEU A 1151 14.32 33.11 2.25
C LEU A 1151 15.25 32.79 3.44
N LEU A 1152 16.55 32.57 3.20
CA LEU A 1152 17.52 32.39 4.29
C LEU A 1152 17.87 33.77 4.87
N ALA A 1153 17.28 34.12 6.01
CA ALA A 1153 17.81 35.19 6.86
C ALA A 1153 18.98 34.63 7.69
N LEU A 1154 20.18 35.21 7.54
CA LEU A 1154 21.31 34.92 8.42
C LEU A 1154 21.36 35.93 9.56
N ILE A 1155 21.32 35.42 10.79
CA ILE A 1155 21.40 36.20 12.04
C ILE A 1155 22.77 35.99 12.66
N SER A 1156 23.40 37.07 13.13
CA SER A 1156 24.64 37.00 13.91
C SER A 1156 24.38 37.59 15.30
N ILE A 1157 24.64 36.79 16.35
CA ILE A 1157 24.41 37.17 17.75
C ILE A 1157 25.76 37.38 18.45
N ARG A 1158 25.93 38.51 19.15
CA ARG A 1158 27.04 38.71 20.10
C ARG A 1158 26.49 38.84 21.51
N ARG A 1159 27.01 38.04 22.45
CA ARG A 1159 26.63 38.09 23.87
C ARG A 1159 27.80 38.45 24.76
N ARG A 1160 27.53 39.25 25.78
CA ARG A 1160 28.41 39.44 26.94
C ARG A 1160 27.58 39.26 28.21
N THR A 1161 27.97 38.29 29.02
CA THR A 1161 27.45 38.11 30.38
C THR A 1161 28.39 38.81 31.37
N LEU A 1162 27.83 39.59 32.29
CA LEU A 1162 28.57 40.13 33.42
C LEU A 1162 28.16 39.32 34.65
N SER A 1163 29.10 38.53 35.21
CA SER A 1163 28.91 37.84 36.50
C SER A 1163 28.95 38.89 37.63
N PRO A 1164 28.07 38.79 38.65
CA PRO A 1164 28.38 37.94 39.81
C PRO A 1164 27.18 37.13 40.34
N ARG A 1165 27.42 35.84 40.58
CA ARG A 1165 26.87 35.10 41.72
C ARG A 1165 28.06 34.57 42.52
N GLU A 1166 28.71 35.47 43.27
CA GLU A 1166 29.58 35.09 44.38
C GLU A 1166 28.93 35.66 45.65
N ALA A 1167 28.30 34.76 46.42
CA ALA A 1167 28.32 34.74 47.87
C ALA A 1167 28.86 33.36 48.26
#